data_AF-A0AAT9HIM4-F1
#
_entry.id   AF-A0AAT9HIM4-F1
#
_cell.length_a   1.000
_cell.length_b   1.000
_cell.length_c   1.000
_cell.angle_alpha   90.00
_cell.angle_beta   90.00
_cell.angle_gamma   90.00
#
_symmetry.space_group_name_H-M   'P 1'
#
loop_
_entity.id
_entity.type
_entity.pdbx_description
1 polymer ?
#
loop_
_entity_poly.entity_id
_entity_poly.type
_entity_poly.pdbx_seq_one_letter_code
_entity_poly.pdbx_strand_id
1 'polypeptide(L)'
;MVVVMTAAAIWSVLQLFAVAWPTRSVRLSTVLVAFAVGVYGCGVAAGLLEIAYTRLYADQSGLSLVKVESVTSYTVAPWVEELVKVSPLLLAGLNLKVRQQWGMADFVVVGAALGGGFGLLEAVLRFGLDVDRTLARDGGWIIPDSLFPPYVPSPDEVFTAWLPAPFGQLSTGSALSAQTFTHLVWTSVAGLGAGLLWRGRGWVRLLAAGPVLAAATHHTLTNYTVQNTGGQAAQWLETLDAKAWAAPLVCLAIAMVVDVRQLHRGKRTMPDVLQASERSDGDSVGALLRYAAWSFPWSLLIALRMLRLRRSLLYADAVASSGDATGQLRTAVGDITSRMDASDRRDAWRRDTLRARLQHVRPRNARRMWLFLIPCALSLPALLFLGVGSFTATSGLQEFFRTGAGPKILWASGPPPSSGSPGSRTSSCAPGEICRPSSWVSHSPSTASVSPSRSGRARRASSFSIGDSAARVRMAGPSRPSTSWTRSTPSWSTSASPFFSCHCSRCSLRGSRPRRSGCGRFGRGRNRVPRRSSRYCGHRSHGRGRGSRLLRRSFPHAWPRNKRKGPVKPRHRADLKGDEGKNGSHTFVRHVKKTTRDMRRRLRNEPHLDADSRFLSEADAQRFADKTLLRHQKRIENWLQGKRSKLRLDAAFDETTGLHLTRYDFKHGSPPQEVRSVRVILKRDPDAPAGYRVLTSFPTP
;
A
#
# COMPACT_ATOMS: atom_id res chain seq x y z
N MET A 1 -12.13 -0.59 -24.90
CA MET A 1 -12.89 0.07 -23.82
C MET A 1 -12.33 -0.19 -22.42
N VAL A 2 -12.48 -1.39 -21.82
CA VAL A 2 -12.04 -1.69 -20.43
C VAL A 2 -10.57 -1.36 -20.14
N VAL A 3 -9.68 -1.61 -21.10
CA VAL A 3 -8.25 -1.24 -20.98
C VAL A 3 -8.07 0.27 -20.81
N VAL A 4 -8.84 1.08 -21.54
CA VAL A 4 -8.77 2.55 -21.47
C VAL A 4 -9.38 3.07 -20.17
N MET A 5 -10.51 2.51 -19.72
CA MET A 5 -11.07 2.76 -18.38
C MET A 5 -10.04 2.51 -17.27
N THR A 6 -9.33 1.39 -17.37
CA THR A 6 -8.27 1.02 -16.42
C THR A 6 -7.10 1.99 -16.50
N ALA A 7 -6.68 2.37 -17.70
CA ALA A 7 -5.61 3.34 -17.91
C ALA A 7 -5.97 4.71 -17.31
N ALA A 8 -7.19 5.20 -17.51
CA ALA A 8 -7.69 6.44 -16.91
C ALA A 8 -7.64 6.40 -15.38
N ALA A 9 -8.17 5.34 -14.78
CA ALA A 9 -8.17 5.17 -13.34
C ALA A 9 -6.75 5.16 -12.74
N ILE A 10 -5.83 4.40 -13.35
CA ILE A 10 -4.44 4.31 -12.90
C ILE A 10 -3.72 5.65 -13.12
N TRP A 11 -3.91 6.29 -14.27
CA TRP A 11 -3.27 7.56 -14.61
C TRP A 11 -3.64 8.66 -13.61
N SER A 12 -4.92 8.80 -13.26
CA SER A 12 -5.40 9.74 -12.24
C SER A 12 -4.73 9.52 -10.87
N VAL A 13 -4.56 8.27 -10.45
CA VAL A 13 -3.85 7.94 -9.20
C VAL A 13 -2.35 8.29 -9.31
N LEU A 14 -1.73 8.04 -10.47
CA LEU A 14 -0.33 8.36 -10.71
C LEU A 14 -0.07 9.88 -10.72
N GLN A 15 -1.00 10.68 -11.23
CA GLN A 15 -0.93 12.14 -11.17
C GLN A 15 -0.85 12.63 -9.72
N LEU A 16 -1.78 12.21 -8.84
CA LEU A 16 -1.73 12.60 -7.43
C LEU A 16 -0.52 12.01 -6.69
N PHE A 17 -0.11 10.80 -7.04
CA PHE A 17 1.10 10.19 -6.51
C PHE A 17 2.35 11.02 -6.85
N ALA A 18 2.42 11.59 -8.05
CA ALA A 18 3.49 12.47 -8.49
C ALA A 18 3.43 13.82 -7.78
N VAL A 19 2.26 14.46 -7.68
CA VAL A 19 2.08 15.75 -6.98
C VAL A 19 2.51 15.66 -5.51
N ALA A 20 2.19 14.56 -4.83
CA ALA A 20 2.57 14.35 -3.41
C ALA A 20 4.07 14.08 -3.19
N TRP A 21 4.88 14.02 -4.26
CA TRP A 21 6.30 13.67 -4.21
C TRP A 21 7.13 14.37 -3.10
N PRO A 22 6.96 15.68 -2.80
CA PRO A 22 7.82 16.37 -1.84
C PRO A 22 7.74 15.83 -0.41
N THR A 23 6.60 15.26 0.00
CA THR A 23 6.37 14.81 1.40
C THR A 23 6.05 13.33 1.53
N ARG A 24 5.63 12.66 0.43
CA ARG A 24 5.20 11.26 0.45
C ARG A 24 6.28 10.30 0.96
N SER A 25 5.89 9.39 1.84
CA SER A 25 6.69 8.28 2.36
C SER A 25 6.21 6.90 1.92
N VAL A 26 5.00 6.80 1.35
CA VAL A 26 4.52 5.55 0.76
C VAL A 26 5.20 5.22 -0.57
N ARG A 27 5.24 3.92 -0.88
CA ARG A 27 5.75 3.40 -2.17
C ARG A 27 4.64 3.38 -3.20
N LEU A 28 5.02 3.42 -4.48
CA LEU A 28 4.07 3.18 -5.57
C LEU A 28 3.38 1.82 -5.40
N SER A 29 4.11 0.78 -5.00
CA SER A 29 3.52 -0.53 -4.71
C SER A 29 2.44 -0.48 -3.63
N THR A 30 2.57 0.37 -2.61
CA THR A 30 1.55 0.51 -1.56
C THR A 30 0.30 1.18 -2.12
N VAL A 31 0.47 2.18 -2.97
CA VAL A 31 -0.62 2.90 -3.64
C VAL A 31 -1.34 2.00 -4.64
N LEU A 32 -0.61 1.21 -5.43
CA LEU A 32 -1.19 0.22 -6.35
C LEU A 32 -1.91 -0.92 -5.60
N VAL A 33 -1.38 -1.36 -4.45
CA VAL A 33 -2.10 -2.32 -3.59
C VAL A 33 -3.37 -1.69 -3.05
N ALA A 34 -3.34 -0.42 -2.61
CA ALA A 34 -4.53 0.28 -2.17
C ALA A 34 -5.56 0.44 -3.30
N PHE A 35 -5.12 0.71 -4.52
CA PHE A 35 -5.98 0.67 -5.71
C PHE A 35 -6.64 -0.70 -5.91
N ALA A 36 -5.86 -1.79 -5.86
CA ALA A 36 -6.39 -3.14 -5.95
C ALA A 36 -7.36 -3.47 -4.79
N VAL A 37 -7.10 -2.96 -3.58
CA VAL A 37 -8.04 -3.07 -2.44
C VAL A 37 -9.32 -2.28 -2.71
N GLY A 38 -9.24 -1.13 -3.38
CA GLY A 38 -10.41 -0.39 -3.85
C GLY A 38 -11.29 -1.24 -4.78
N VAL A 39 -10.67 -1.87 -5.79
CA VAL A 39 -11.36 -2.75 -6.76
C VAL A 39 -11.93 -4.00 -6.06
N TYR A 40 -11.06 -4.84 -5.50
CA TYR A 40 -11.44 -6.19 -5.07
C TYR A 40 -11.91 -6.28 -3.61
N GLY A 41 -11.62 -5.27 -2.81
CA GLY A 41 -12.00 -5.20 -1.40
C GLY A 41 -13.23 -4.31 -1.22
N CYS A 42 -13.05 -3.00 -1.40
CA CYS A 42 -14.09 -2.01 -1.14
C CYS A 42 -15.30 -2.19 -2.06
N GLY A 43 -15.09 -2.27 -3.38
CA GLY A 43 -16.18 -2.40 -4.35
C GLY A 43 -17.01 -3.68 -4.15
N VAL A 44 -16.34 -4.83 -3.96
CA VAL A 44 -17.02 -6.12 -3.71
C VAL A 44 -17.76 -6.09 -2.37
N ALA A 45 -17.16 -5.53 -1.31
CA ALA A 45 -17.80 -5.45 -0.02
C ALA A 45 -19.04 -4.53 -0.03
N ALA A 46 -18.96 -3.38 -0.69
CA ALA A 46 -20.10 -2.48 -0.85
C ALA A 46 -21.25 -3.15 -1.61
N GLY A 47 -20.98 -3.74 -2.78
CA GLY A 47 -21.99 -4.44 -3.56
C GLY A 47 -22.67 -5.59 -2.79
N LEU A 48 -21.90 -6.39 -2.04
CA LEU A 48 -22.49 -7.44 -1.19
C LEU A 48 -23.35 -6.87 -0.06
N LEU A 49 -22.92 -5.78 0.57
CA LEU A 49 -23.67 -5.13 1.64
C LEU A 49 -24.96 -4.50 1.11
N GLU A 50 -24.93 -3.87 -0.06
CA GLU A 50 -26.10 -3.28 -0.71
C GLU A 50 -27.09 -4.35 -1.15
N ILE A 51 -26.64 -5.45 -1.76
CA ILE A 51 -27.50 -6.58 -2.13
C ILE A 51 -28.14 -7.18 -0.88
N ALA A 52 -27.38 -7.38 0.20
CA ALA A 52 -27.92 -7.91 1.45
C ALA A 52 -28.94 -6.95 2.07
N TYR A 53 -28.62 -5.65 2.11
CA TYR A 53 -29.47 -4.63 2.70
C TYR A 53 -30.78 -4.46 1.93
N THR A 54 -30.72 -4.29 0.61
CA THR A 54 -31.90 -4.10 -0.25
C THR A 54 -32.85 -5.29 -0.19
N ARG A 55 -32.32 -6.53 -0.20
CA ARG A 55 -33.14 -7.74 -0.06
C ARG A 55 -33.78 -7.87 1.31
N LEU A 56 -33.02 -7.62 2.38
CA LEU A 56 -33.55 -7.68 3.74
C LEU A 56 -34.62 -6.61 3.97
N TYR A 57 -34.39 -5.40 3.48
CA TYR A 57 -35.34 -4.31 3.63
C TYR A 57 -36.60 -4.53 2.78
N ALA A 58 -36.48 -5.07 1.56
CA ALA A 58 -37.63 -5.46 0.75
C ALA A 58 -38.48 -6.54 1.44
N ASP A 59 -37.84 -7.57 1.99
CA ASP A 59 -38.51 -8.65 2.74
C ASP A 59 -39.26 -8.12 3.98
N GLN A 60 -38.64 -7.20 4.73
CA GLN A 60 -39.23 -6.63 5.94
C GLN A 60 -40.31 -5.57 5.69
N SER A 61 -40.19 -4.78 4.62
CA SER A 61 -41.11 -3.68 4.31
C SER A 61 -42.27 -4.09 3.41
N GLY A 62 -42.18 -5.25 2.74
CA GLY A 62 -43.13 -5.67 1.72
C GLY A 62 -43.08 -4.86 0.42
N LEU A 63 -42.09 -3.96 0.27
CA LEU A 63 -41.90 -3.16 -0.94
C LEU A 63 -41.21 -3.98 -2.03
N SER A 64 -41.46 -3.63 -3.30
CA SER A 64 -40.74 -4.22 -4.43
C SER A 64 -39.24 -3.85 -4.37
N LEU A 65 -38.38 -4.77 -4.85
CA LEU A 65 -36.93 -4.55 -4.84
C LEU A 65 -36.54 -3.27 -5.58
N VAL A 66 -37.19 -2.95 -6.69
CA VAL A 66 -36.97 -1.71 -7.47
C VAL A 66 -37.27 -0.47 -6.65
N LYS A 67 -38.35 -0.47 -5.86
CA LYS A 67 -38.72 0.69 -5.02
C LYS A 67 -37.73 0.86 -3.87
N VAL A 68 -37.31 -0.25 -3.26
CA VAL A 68 -36.29 -0.25 -2.22
C VAL A 68 -34.95 0.24 -2.76
N GLU A 69 -34.52 -0.27 -3.91
CA GLU A 69 -33.29 0.15 -4.59
C GLU A 69 -33.32 1.64 -4.91
N SER A 70 -34.42 2.15 -5.47
CA SER A 70 -34.61 3.58 -5.72
C SER A 70 -34.42 4.41 -4.45
N VAL A 71 -35.07 4.08 -3.33
CA VAL A 71 -34.89 4.87 -2.09
C VAL A 71 -33.49 4.69 -1.49
N THR A 72 -32.97 3.47 -1.51
CA THR A 72 -31.68 3.11 -0.90
C THR A 72 -30.51 3.77 -1.62
N SER A 73 -30.59 3.93 -2.94
CA SER A 73 -29.47 4.39 -3.76
C SER A 73 -28.98 5.81 -3.42
N TYR A 74 -29.84 6.66 -2.83
CA TYR A 74 -29.43 8.00 -2.39
C TYR A 74 -29.47 8.19 -0.86
N THR A 75 -30.08 7.27 -0.10
CA THR A 75 -30.18 7.39 1.36
C THR A 75 -29.10 6.60 2.11
N VAL A 76 -28.94 5.30 1.82
CA VAL A 76 -28.10 4.39 2.60
C VAL A 76 -26.86 3.96 1.82
N ALA A 77 -27.02 3.62 0.53
CA ALA A 77 -25.90 3.14 -0.29
C ALA A 77 -24.70 4.10 -0.30
N PRO A 78 -24.87 5.43 -0.50
CA PRO A 78 -23.74 6.36 -0.52
C PRO A 78 -22.92 6.35 0.77
N TRP A 79 -23.59 6.25 1.92
CA TRP A 79 -22.93 6.19 3.22
C TRP A 79 -22.17 4.89 3.43
N VAL A 80 -22.80 3.76 3.09
CA VAL A 80 -22.16 2.45 3.16
C VAL A 80 -20.91 2.44 2.29
N GLU A 81 -21.03 2.89 1.05
CA GLU A 81 -19.93 2.97 0.11
C GLU A 81 -18.77 3.84 0.60
N GLU A 82 -19.03 5.07 1.03
CA GLU A 82 -17.96 5.97 1.51
C GLU A 82 -17.27 5.41 2.78
N LEU A 83 -18.04 4.83 3.70
CA LEU A 83 -17.48 4.20 4.89
C LEU A 83 -16.63 2.97 4.53
N VAL A 84 -17.09 2.15 3.58
CA VAL A 84 -16.34 0.98 3.09
C VAL A 84 -15.06 1.42 2.38
N LYS A 85 -15.08 2.48 1.55
CA LYS A 85 -13.90 3.05 0.87
C LYS A 85 -12.85 3.55 1.87
N VAL A 86 -13.27 4.21 2.95
CA VAL A 86 -12.36 4.77 3.97
C VAL A 86 -11.87 3.72 4.97
N SER A 87 -12.62 2.63 5.18
CA SER A 87 -12.30 1.60 6.17
C SER A 87 -10.86 1.04 6.09
N PRO A 88 -10.23 0.81 4.92
CA PRO A 88 -8.86 0.31 4.87
C PRO A 88 -7.85 1.31 5.42
N LEU A 89 -8.08 2.62 5.27
CA LEU A 89 -7.24 3.66 5.88
C LEU A 89 -7.39 3.68 7.40
N LEU A 90 -8.60 3.48 7.92
CA LEU A 90 -8.85 3.37 9.35
C LEU A 90 -8.13 2.15 9.93
N LEU A 91 -8.28 0.99 9.29
CA LEU A 91 -7.60 -0.25 9.68
C LEU A 91 -6.08 -0.13 9.59
N ALA A 92 -5.56 0.51 8.53
CA ALA A 92 -4.13 0.78 8.40
C ALA A 92 -3.62 1.69 9.53
N GLY A 93 -4.39 2.71 9.93
CA GLY A 93 -4.06 3.60 11.04
C GLY A 93 -4.08 2.94 12.42
N LEU A 94 -4.78 1.81 12.60
CA LEU A 94 -4.68 0.99 13.83
C LEU A 94 -3.31 0.33 13.97
N ASN A 95 -2.58 0.12 12.88
CA ASN A 95 -1.21 -0.36 12.93
C ASN A 95 -0.28 0.78 13.35
N LEU A 96 0.28 0.68 14.56
CA LEU A 96 1.15 1.69 15.14
C LEU A 96 2.31 2.09 14.22
N LYS A 97 2.88 1.13 13.47
CA LYS A 97 3.98 1.41 12.53
C LYS A 97 3.52 2.29 11.38
N VAL A 98 2.36 1.97 10.79
CA VAL A 98 1.79 2.74 9.67
C VAL A 98 1.46 4.15 10.15
N ARG A 99 0.74 4.26 11.27
CA ARG A 99 0.36 5.55 11.87
C ARG A 99 1.56 6.45 12.17
N GLN A 100 2.65 5.87 12.64
CA GLN A 100 3.88 6.60 12.94
C GLN A 100 4.65 6.97 11.67
N GLN A 101 4.77 6.06 10.71
CA GLN A 101 5.65 6.23 9.54
C GLN A 101 5.03 7.00 8.38
N TRP A 102 3.71 7.20 8.35
CA TRP A 102 3.03 7.92 7.28
C TRP A 102 2.83 9.40 7.63
N GLY A 103 3.02 10.27 6.64
CA GLY A 103 2.62 11.68 6.69
C GLY A 103 1.13 11.84 6.39
N MET A 104 0.61 13.06 6.52
CA MET A 104 -0.78 13.35 6.14
C MET A 104 -1.01 13.17 4.63
N ALA A 105 -0.05 13.54 3.79
CA ALA A 105 -0.19 13.42 2.34
C ALA A 105 -0.27 11.95 1.89
N ASP A 106 0.36 11.04 2.65
CA ASP A 106 0.27 9.60 2.38
C ASP A 106 -1.18 9.10 2.51
N PHE A 107 -1.96 9.56 3.50
CA PHE A 107 -3.37 9.19 3.66
C PHE A 107 -4.24 9.72 2.51
N VAL A 108 -3.99 10.94 2.03
CA VAL A 108 -4.72 11.53 0.90
C VAL A 108 -4.49 10.71 -0.39
N VAL A 109 -3.23 10.39 -0.71
CA VAL A 109 -2.88 9.62 -1.93
C VAL A 109 -3.40 8.18 -1.85
N VAL A 110 -3.30 7.54 -0.69
CA VAL A 110 -3.81 6.18 -0.52
C VAL A 110 -5.36 6.18 -0.56
N GLY A 111 -6.01 7.22 -0.02
CA GLY A 111 -7.46 7.42 -0.19
C GLY A 111 -7.86 7.58 -1.65
N ALA A 112 -7.16 8.44 -2.40
CA ALA A 112 -7.38 8.59 -3.84
C ALA A 112 -7.25 7.25 -4.59
N ALA A 113 -6.27 6.41 -4.22
CA ALA A 113 -6.10 5.10 -4.82
C ALA A 113 -7.26 4.15 -4.52
N LEU A 114 -7.74 4.11 -3.26
CA LEU A 114 -8.91 3.32 -2.87
C LEU A 114 -10.16 3.74 -3.65
N GLY A 115 -10.41 5.05 -3.74
CA GLY A 115 -11.53 5.60 -4.51
C GLY A 115 -11.41 5.33 -6.01
N GLY A 116 -10.21 5.49 -6.58
CA GLY A 116 -9.96 5.21 -7.99
C GLY A 116 -10.15 3.73 -8.34
N GLY A 117 -9.77 2.82 -7.43
CA GLY A 117 -10.00 1.39 -7.59
C GLY A 117 -11.49 1.04 -7.48
N PHE A 118 -12.20 1.62 -6.51
CA PHE A 118 -13.64 1.45 -6.37
C PHE A 118 -14.38 1.91 -7.64
N GLY A 119 -14.12 3.14 -8.08
CA GLY A 119 -14.78 3.70 -9.26
C GLY A 119 -14.43 2.98 -10.56
N LEU A 120 -13.25 2.34 -10.65
CA LEU A 120 -12.94 1.44 -11.77
C LEU A 120 -13.85 0.20 -11.75
N LEU A 121 -14.04 -0.44 -10.58
CA LEU A 121 -14.94 -1.60 -10.51
C LEU A 121 -16.34 -1.20 -10.95
N GLU A 122 -16.87 -0.10 -10.45
CA GLU A 122 -18.19 0.40 -10.82
C GLU A 122 -18.30 0.62 -12.33
N ALA A 123 -17.33 1.32 -12.94
CA ALA A 123 -17.31 1.55 -14.38
C ALA A 123 -17.31 0.24 -15.19
N VAL A 124 -16.53 -0.75 -14.75
CA VAL A 124 -16.43 -2.05 -15.43
C VAL A 124 -17.71 -2.87 -15.24
N LEU A 125 -18.31 -2.87 -14.05
CA LEU A 125 -19.58 -3.57 -13.82
C LEU A 125 -20.73 -2.93 -14.60
N ARG A 126 -20.69 -1.61 -14.76
CA ARG A 126 -21.75 -0.87 -15.43
C ARG A 126 -21.69 -0.96 -16.95
N PHE A 127 -20.49 -0.93 -17.53
CA PHE A 127 -20.32 -0.78 -18.98
C PHE A 127 -19.40 -1.81 -19.62
N GLY A 128 -18.67 -2.62 -18.83
CA GLY A 128 -17.62 -3.50 -19.34
C GLY A 128 -18.10 -4.56 -20.34
N LEU A 129 -19.41 -4.87 -20.34
CA LEU A 129 -20.04 -5.86 -21.22
C LEU A 129 -20.83 -5.24 -22.38
N ASP A 130 -20.97 -3.91 -22.45
CA ASP A 130 -21.78 -3.24 -23.49
C ASP A 130 -21.01 -2.99 -24.78
N VAL A 131 -19.95 -3.77 -25.05
CA VAL A 131 -19.07 -3.58 -26.21
C VAL A 131 -19.84 -3.60 -27.53
N ASP A 132 -20.81 -4.51 -27.64
CA ASP A 132 -21.61 -4.70 -28.87
C ASP A 132 -22.58 -3.53 -29.14
N ARG A 133 -22.84 -2.69 -28.14
CA ARG A 133 -23.70 -1.51 -28.25
C ARG A 133 -22.91 -0.22 -28.51
N THR A 134 -21.57 -0.27 -28.41
CA THR A 134 -20.75 0.94 -28.47
C THR A 134 -20.62 1.50 -29.88
N LEU A 135 -20.67 2.82 -29.99
CA LEU A 135 -20.36 3.57 -31.20
C LEU A 135 -19.00 4.25 -31.02
N ALA A 136 -18.03 3.92 -31.87
CA ALA A 136 -16.73 4.58 -31.85
C ALA A 136 -16.83 6.00 -32.41
N ARG A 137 -16.32 7.00 -31.69
CA ARG A 137 -16.30 8.40 -32.13
C ARG A 137 -15.05 9.10 -31.61
N ASP A 138 -14.28 9.72 -32.50
CA ASP A 138 -13.07 10.50 -32.20
C ASP A 138 -12.06 9.74 -31.31
N GLY A 139 -11.91 8.43 -31.54
CA GLY A 139 -11.03 7.55 -30.77
C GLY A 139 -11.56 7.12 -29.40
N GLY A 140 -12.72 7.61 -28.97
CA GLY A 140 -13.47 7.16 -27.79
C GLY A 140 -14.68 6.29 -28.15
N TRP A 141 -15.49 5.95 -27.14
CA TRP A 141 -16.67 5.09 -27.29
C TRP A 141 -17.91 5.71 -26.64
N ILE A 142 -19.02 5.76 -27.36
CA ILE A 142 -20.33 6.20 -26.89
C ILE A 142 -21.21 4.97 -26.68
N ILE A 143 -21.92 4.90 -25.56
CA ILE A 143 -22.89 3.84 -25.26
C ILE A 143 -24.30 4.44 -25.40
N PRO A 144 -25.05 4.14 -26.48
CA PRO A 144 -26.31 4.78 -26.80
C PRO A 144 -27.47 4.20 -25.97
N ASP A 145 -27.52 4.54 -24.68
CA ASP A 145 -28.58 4.08 -23.76
C ASP A 145 -29.58 5.19 -23.37
N SER A 146 -29.30 6.46 -23.67
CA SER A 146 -30.18 7.59 -23.31
C SER A 146 -29.89 8.87 -24.12
N LEU A 147 -30.67 9.93 -23.86
CA LEU A 147 -30.46 11.29 -24.40
C LEU A 147 -29.10 11.91 -23.99
N PHE A 148 -28.50 11.42 -22.89
CA PHE A 148 -27.18 11.81 -22.41
C PHE A 148 -26.30 10.55 -22.31
N PRO A 149 -25.83 10.03 -23.46
CA PRO A 149 -25.21 8.71 -23.51
C PRO A 149 -23.89 8.70 -22.72
N PRO A 150 -23.61 7.62 -21.96
CA PRO A 150 -22.30 7.40 -21.38
C PRO A 150 -21.20 7.42 -22.44
N TYR A 151 -20.05 8.00 -22.07
CA TYR A 151 -18.89 8.16 -22.94
C TYR A 151 -17.63 7.65 -22.26
N VAL A 152 -16.88 6.81 -22.96
CA VAL A 152 -15.54 6.37 -22.57
C VAL A 152 -14.51 7.16 -23.36
N PRO A 153 -13.63 7.92 -22.68
CA PRO A 153 -12.69 8.83 -23.34
C PRO A 153 -11.67 8.08 -24.20
N SER A 154 -11.13 8.77 -25.19
CA SER A 154 -10.04 8.25 -26.02
C SER A 154 -8.73 8.15 -25.21
N PRO A 155 -7.76 7.32 -25.63
CA PRO A 155 -6.44 7.29 -24.98
C PRO A 155 -5.77 8.67 -24.91
N ASP A 156 -5.90 9.49 -25.96
CA ASP A 156 -5.30 10.82 -26.02
C ASP A 156 -5.93 11.77 -25.00
N GLU A 157 -7.26 11.75 -24.88
CA GLU A 157 -7.98 12.50 -23.84
C GLU A 157 -7.56 12.06 -22.44
N VAL A 158 -7.43 10.74 -22.21
CA VAL A 158 -7.00 10.20 -20.92
C VAL A 158 -5.61 10.72 -20.53
N PHE A 159 -4.62 10.64 -21.43
CA PHE A 159 -3.26 11.01 -21.06
C PHE A 159 -3.00 12.52 -21.00
N THR A 160 -3.90 13.34 -21.57
CA THR A 160 -3.81 14.81 -21.55
C THR A 160 -4.71 15.47 -20.50
N ALA A 161 -5.73 14.77 -19.99
CA ALA A 161 -6.64 15.29 -18.99
C ALA A 161 -6.09 15.24 -17.56
N TRP A 162 -6.58 16.16 -16.74
CA TRP A 162 -6.36 16.16 -15.29
C TRP A 162 -7.41 15.27 -14.61
N LEU A 163 -6.93 14.24 -13.90
CA LEU A 163 -7.73 13.24 -13.21
C LEU A 163 -8.87 12.65 -14.08
N PRO A 164 -8.57 12.10 -15.28
CA PRO A 164 -9.59 11.51 -16.13
C PRO A 164 -10.37 10.41 -15.42
N ALA A 165 -11.69 10.50 -15.53
CA ALA A 165 -12.61 9.45 -15.13
C ALA A 165 -12.58 8.28 -16.13
N PRO A 166 -12.85 7.04 -15.68
CA PRO A 166 -12.97 5.88 -16.58
C PRO A 166 -14.11 6.03 -17.61
N PHE A 167 -15.14 6.80 -17.28
CA PHE A 167 -16.25 7.17 -18.16
C PHE A 167 -16.81 8.54 -17.72
N GLY A 168 -17.60 9.16 -18.57
CA GLY A 168 -18.39 10.37 -18.28
C GLY A 168 -19.76 10.32 -18.95
N GLN A 169 -20.49 11.42 -18.89
CA GLN A 169 -21.76 11.63 -19.60
C GLN A 169 -21.60 12.70 -20.67
N LEU A 170 -22.16 12.47 -21.85
CA LEU A 170 -22.20 13.49 -22.89
C LEU A 170 -23.36 14.45 -22.67
N SER A 171 -23.04 15.74 -22.57
CA SER A 171 -24.03 16.81 -22.58
C SER A 171 -24.29 17.24 -24.03
N THR A 172 -25.51 17.68 -24.34
CA THR A 172 -25.85 18.15 -25.68
C THR A 172 -25.02 19.38 -26.03
N GLY A 173 -24.18 19.28 -27.07
CA GLY A 173 -23.32 20.39 -27.53
C GLY A 173 -21.99 20.59 -26.79
N SER A 174 -21.65 19.74 -25.81
CA SER A 174 -20.33 19.80 -25.14
C SER A 174 -19.25 19.12 -25.98
N ALA A 175 -18.04 19.68 -25.95
CA ALA A 175 -16.86 19.00 -26.51
C ALA A 175 -16.61 17.66 -25.82
N LEU A 176 -16.23 16.63 -26.60
CA LEU A 176 -15.78 15.35 -26.07
C LEU A 176 -14.55 15.60 -25.19
N SER A 177 -14.66 15.27 -23.90
CA SER A 177 -13.55 15.40 -22.97
C SER A 177 -13.71 14.43 -21.81
N ALA A 178 -12.58 13.92 -21.32
CA ALA A 178 -12.55 13.11 -20.11
C ALA A 178 -13.01 13.95 -18.90
N GLN A 179 -14.08 13.52 -18.25
CA GLN A 179 -14.56 14.16 -17.02
C GLN A 179 -13.61 13.90 -15.84
N THR A 180 -13.80 14.65 -14.76
CA THR A 180 -13.02 14.47 -13.52
C THR A 180 -13.47 13.21 -12.77
N PHE A 181 -12.51 12.43 -12.26
CA PHE A 181 -12.80 11.17 -11.58
C PHE A 181 -13.35 11.35 -10.14
N THR A 182 -14.67 11.44 -10.01
CA THR A 182 -15.40 11.74 -8.76
C THR A 182 -15.06 10.82 -7.58
N HIS A 183 -15.05 9.49 -7.76
CA HIS A 183 -14.73 8.55 -6.67
C HIS A 183 -13.33 8.77 -6.11
N LEU A 184 -12.35 9.00 -7.00
CA LEU A 184 -10.98 9.31 -6.62
C LEU A 184 -10.90 10.65 -5.87
N VAL A 185 -11.61 11.67 -6.36
CA VAL A 185 -11.65 13.00 -5.74
C VAL A 185 -12.16 12.93 -4.30
N TRP A 186 -13.36 12.42 -4.08
CA TRP A 186 -14.00 12.46 -2.76
C TRP A 186 -13.39 11.46 -1.78
N THR A 187 -12.87 10.33 -2.25
CA THR A 187 -12.10 9.43 -1.37
C THR A 187 -10.74 10.04 -0.98
N SER A 188 -10.15 10.91 -1.82
CA SER A 188 -8.94 11.67 -1.42
C SER A 188 -9.25 12.68 -0.30
N VAL A 189 -10.42 13.33 -0.36
CA VAL A 189 -10.93 14.24 0.68
C VAL A 189 -11.16 13.46 1.97
N ALA A 190 -11.84 12.32 1.91
CA ALA A 190 -12.01 11.44 3.07
C ALA A 190 -10.66 10.90 3.60
N GLY A 191 -9.68 10.69 2.72
CA GLY A 191 -8.30 10.37 3.07
C GLY A 191 -7.62 11.45 3.90
N LEU A 192 -7.86 12.74 3.63
CA LEU A 192 -7.41 13.83 4.50
C LEU A 192 -8.04 13.71 5.89
N GLY A 193 -9.34 13.39 5.96
CA GLY A 193 -10.05 13.12 7.21
C GLY A 193 -9.39 11.99 8.02
N ALA A 194 -9.09 10.86 7.40
CA ALA A 194 -8.36 9.76 8.03
C ALA A 194 -6.96 10.20 8.51
N GLY A 195 -6.25 11.01 7.73
CA GLY A 195 -4.98 11.62 8.12
C GLY A 195 -5.10 12.49 9.38
N LEU A 196 -6.09 13.38 9.44
CA LEU A 196 -6.40 14.21 10.62
C LEU A 196 -6.75 13.37 11.84
N LEU A 197 -7.51 12.28 11.65
CA LEU A 197 -7.88 11.38 12.74
C LEU A 197 -6.66 10.71 13.38
N TRP A 198 -5.71 10.26 12.56
CA TRP A 198 -4.57 9.47 13.04
C TRP A 198 -3.35 10.31 13.43
N ARG A 199 -3.09 11.41 12.71
CA ARG A 199 -1.94 12.31 12.91
C ARG A 199 -2.27 13.54 13.75
N GLY A 200 -3.55 13.94 13.80
CA GLY A 200 -4.00 15.08 14.62
C GLY A 200 -3.83 14.83 16.11
N ARG A 201 -3.74 15.93 16.88
CA ARG A 201 -3.62 15.92 18.34
C ARG A 201 -4.81 16.63 18.97
N GLY A 202 -5.27 16.13 20.12
CA GLY A 202 -6.39 16.74 20.86
C GLY A 202 -7.65 16.91 20.01
N TRP A 203 -8.27 18.09 20.12
CA TRP A 203 -9.53 18.44 19.46
C TRP A 203 -9.45 18.48 17.93
N VAL A 204 -8.26 18.67 17.34
CA VAL A 204 -8.07 18.68 15.87
C VAL A 204 -8.50 17.35 15.24
N ARG A 205 -8.48 16.25 16.00
CA ARG A 205 -8.97 14.95 15.53
C ARG A 205 -10.47 14.96 15.23
N LEU A 206 -11.25 15.84 15.86
CA LEU A 206 -12.69 15.99 15.60
C LEU A 206 -12.95 16.56 14.20
N LEU A 207 -12.03 17.36 13.67
CA LEU A 207 -12.11 17.88 12.31
C LEU A 207 -12.02 16.78 11.24
N ALA A 208 -11.61 15.56 11.60
CA ALA A 208 -11.59 14.42 10.71
C ALA A 208 -12.98 14.02 10.17
N ALA A 209 -14.05 14.33 10.92
CA ALA A 209 -15.41 13.99 10.50
C ALA A 209 -15.84 14.81 9.27
N GLY A 210 -15.44 16.08 9.18
CA GLY A 210 -15.85 17.00 8.11
C GLY A 210 -15.60 16.45 6.70
N PRO A 211 -14.35 16.06 6.34
CA PRO A 211 -14.06 15.52 5.02
C PRO A 211 -14.80 14.23 4.67
N VAL A 212 -15.03 13.34 5.66
CA VAL A 212 -15.77 12.08 5.45
C VAL A 212 -17.26 12.37 5.23
N LEU A 213 -17.84 13.27 6.03
CA LEU A 213 -19.23 13.72 5.88
C LEU A 213 -19.44 14.43 4.54
N ALA A 214 -18.48 15.24 4.09
CA ALA A 214 -18.55 15.92 2.81
C ALA A 214 -18.58 14.94 1.63
N ALA A 215 -17.74 13.90 1.66
CA ALA A 215 -17.75 12.85 0.64
C ALA A 215 -19.09 12.09 0.60
N ALA A 216 -19.62 11.67 1.77
CA ALA A 216 -20.90 10.97 1.84
C ALA A 216 -22.08 11.87 1.38
N THR A 217 -22.06 13.14 1.77
CA THR A 217 -23.10 14.11 1.38
C THR A 217 -23.09 14.40 -0.11
N HIS A 218 -21.90 14.60 -0.70
CA HIS A 218 -21.77 14.79 -2.15
C HIS A 218 -22.28 13.58 -2.92
N HIS A 219 -21.93 12.38 -2.48
CA HIS A 219 -22.37 11.16 -3.13
C HIS A 219 -23.90 10.95 -2.99
N THR A 220 -24.48 11.19 -1.82
CA THR A 220 -25.94 11.25 -1.62
C THR A 220 -26.60 12.25 -2.57
N LEU A 221 -26.06 13.46 -2.69
CA LEU A 221 -26.60 14.49 -3.56
C LEU A 221 -26.55 14.07 -5.03
N THR A 222 -25.43 13.47 -5.46
CA THR A 222 -25.26 12.95 -6.83
C THR A 222 -26.35 11.92 -7.16
N ASN A 223 -26.50 10.91 -6.30
CA ASN A 223 -27.49 9.85 -6.53
C ASN A 223 -28.94 10.37 -6.45
N TYR A 224 -29.20 11.36 -5.58
CA TYR A 224 -30.50 12.00 -5.47
C TYR A 224 -30.87 12.76 -6.75
N THR A 225 -29.94 13.53 -7.32
CA THR A 225 -30.17 14.33 -8.55
C THR A 225 -30.37 13.47 -9.80
N VAL A 226 -29.81 12.25 -9.82
CA VAL A 226 -30.04 11.28 -10.91
C VAL A 226 -31.49 10.78 -10.89
N GLN A 227 -32.12 10.65 -9.71
CA GLN A 227 -33.52 10.21 -9.59
C GLN A 227 -34.53 11.35 -9.64
N ASN A 228 -34.16 12.53 -9.16
CA ASN A 228 -35.03 13.71 -9.10
C ASN A 228 -34.46 14.77 -10.04
N THR A 229 -34.71 14.60 -11.34
CA THR A 229 -34.20 15.48 -12.37
C THR A 229 -34.91 16.84 -12.32
N GLY A 230 -34.11 17.91 -12.29
CA GLY A 230 -34.61 19.29 -12.22
C GLY A 230 -34.81 19.79 -10.79
N GLY A 231 -34.26 20.96 -10.50
CA GLY A 231 -34.37 21.62 -9.20
C GLY A 231 -33.07 22.30 -8.76
N GLN A 232 -33.14 23.02 -7.65
CA GLN A 232 -32.01 23.76 -7.08
C GLN A 232 -30.83 22.84 -6.71
N ALA A 233 -31.12 21.60 -6.29
CA ALA A 233 -30.11 20.60 -5.94
C ALA A 233 -29.18 20.24 -7.11
N ALA A 234 -29.72 20.11 -8.32
CA ALA A 234 -28.94 19.80 -9.53
C ALA A 234 -28.02 20.96 -9.92
N GLN A 235 -28.52 22.21 -9.86
CA GLN A 235 -27.70 23.40 -10.12
C GLN A 235 -26.57 23.56 -9.10
N TRP A 236 -26.85 23.31 -7.81
CA TRP A 236 -25.82 23.31 -6.78
C TRP A 236 -24.76 22.25 -7.04
N LEU A 237 -25.16 21.02 -7.36
CA LEU A 237 -24.23 19.94 -7.68
C LEU A 237 -23.36 20.27 -8.89
N GLU A 238 -23.93 20.81 -9.97
CA GLU A 238 -23.18 21.23 -11.16
C GLU A 238 -22.10 22.26 -10.82
N THR A 239 -22.42 23.27 -9.99
CA THR A 239 -21.42 24.26 -9.56
C THR A 239 -20.32 23.68 -8.66
N LEU A 240 -20.63 22.64 -7.88
CA LEU A 240 -19.66 21.93 -7.05
C LEU A 240 -18.75 21.04 -7.92
N ASP A 241 -19.32 20.30 -8.86
CA ASP A 241 -18.60 19.38 -9.74
C ASP A 241 -17.67 20.12 -10.70
N ALA A 242 -18.06 21.32 -11.17
CA ALA A 242 -17.20 22.21 -11.94
C ALA A 242 -15.88 22.57 -11.22
N LYS A 243 -15.82 22.43 -9.89
CA LYS A 243 -14.65 22.73 -9.04
C LYS A 243 -14.06 21.49 -8.36
N ALA A 244 -14.68 20.31 -8.51
CA ALA A 244 -14.27 19.09 -7.82
C ALA A 244 -12.83 18.67 -8.17
N TRP A 245 -12.37 18.97 -9.39
CA TRP A 245 -11.01 18.69 -9.87
C TRP A 245 -9.90 19.28 -9.00
N ALA A 246 -10.18 20.39 -8.29
CA ALA A 246 -9.22 21.08 -7.44
C ALA A 246 -9.19 20.52 -6.01
N ALA A 247 -10.22 19.79 -5.57
CA ALA A 247 -10.33 19.33 -4.19
C ALA A 247 -9.16 18.43 -3.73
N PRO A 248 -8.65 17.47 -4.54
CA PRO A 248 -7.49 16.67 -4.17
C PRO A 248 -6.22 17.51 -4.05
N LEU A 249 -6.07 18.55 -4.88
CA LEU A 249 -4.93 19.47 -4.82
C LEU A 249 -4.96 20.30 -3.55
N VAL A 250 -6.13 20.81 -3.16
CA VAL A 250 -6.30 21.53 -1.88
C VAL A 250 -6.00 20.61 -0.70
N CYS A 251 -6.51 19.38 -0.71
CA CYS A 251 -6.24 18.40 0.34
C CYS A 251 -4.75 18.06 0.44
N LEU A 252 -4.08 17.84 -0.70
CA LEU A 252 -2.65 17.62 -0.75
C LEU A 252 -1.87 18.85 -0.30
N ALA A 253 -2.23 20.06 -0.71
CA ALA A 253 -1.56 21.28 -0.27
C ALA A 253 -1.62 21.44 1.26
N ILE A 254 -2.80 21.26 1.87
CA ILE A 254 -2.98 21.30 3.32
C ILE A 254 -2.10 20.23 3.99
N ALA A 255 -2.19 18.99 3.53
CA ALA A 255 -1.43 17.87 4.07
C ALA A 255 0.10 18.09 3.94
N MET A 256 0.54 18.57 2.79
CA MET A 256 1.93 18.84 2.47
C MET A 256 2.50 19.99 3.30
N VAL A 257 1.73 21.05 3.58
CA VAL A 257 2.17 22.13 4.47
C VAL A 257 2.48 21.58 5.87
N VAL A 258 1.61 20.72 6.39
CA VAL A 258 1.80 20.08 7.70
C VAL A 258 3.01 19.14 7.69
N ASP A 259 3.15 18.35 6.63
CA ASP A 259 4.23 17.38 6.48
C ASP A 259 5.59 18.05 6.27
N VAL A 260 5.69 19.07 5.42
CA VAL A 260 6.92 19.86 5.17
C VAL A 260 7.43 20.47 6.48
N ARG A 261 6.54 21.04 7.31
CA ARG A 261 6.91 21.58 8.62
C ARG A 261 7.48 20.52 9.54
N GLN A 262 6.90 19.31 9.56
CA GLN A 262 7.42 18.19 10.33
C GLN A 262 8.78 17.72 9.81
N LEU A 263 8.92 17.56 8.50
CA LEU A 263 10.18 17.13 7.87
C LEU A 263 11.31 18.12 8.15
N HIS A 264 11.08 19.42 7.99
CA HIS A 264 12.09 20.44 8.29
C HIS A 264 12.51 20.43 9.76
N ARG A 265 11.57 20.30 10.70
CA ARG A 265 11.89 20.18 12.13
C ARG A 265 12.73 18.92 12.41
N GLY A 266 12.31 17.78 11.86
CA GLY A 266 13.01 16.50 12.05
C GLY A 266 14.43 16.49 11.48
N LYS A 267 14.66 17.12 10.32
CA LYS A 267 16.02 17.25 9.78
C LYS A 267 16.95 18.07 10.69
N ARG A 268 16.43 19.10 11.36
CA ARG A 268 17.20 19.91 12.32
C ARG A 268 17.55 19.13 13.60
N THR A 269 16.69 18.22 14.04
CA THR A 269 16.92 17.40 15.24
C THR A 269 17.76 16.15 14.96
N MET A 270 17.81 15.70 13.71
CA MET A 270 18.54 14.49 13.27
C MET A 270 19.48 14.77 12.09
N PRO A 271 20.57 15.53 12.28
CA PRO A 271 21.50 15.83 11.18
C PRO A 271 22.24 14.58 10.67
N ASP A 272 22.28 13.50 11.45
CA ASP A 272 22.90 12.21 11.07
C ASP A 272 22.14 11.45 9.97
N VAL A 273 20.90 11.84 9.68
CA VAL A 273 20.10 11.25 8.59
C VAL A 273 20.32 11.95 7.23
N LEU A 274 21.17 12.97 7.19
CA LEU A 274 21.53 13.74 5.99
C LEU A 274 22.83 13.22 5.40
N GLN A 275 22.93 13.24 4.06
CA GLN A 275 24.17 12.92 3.36
C GLN A 275 25.29 13.90 3.71
N ALA A 276 26.54 13.50 3.52
CA ALA A 276 27.67 14.39 3.73
C ALA A 276 27.59 15.64 2.83
N SER A 277 27.21 15.45 1.56
CA SER A 277 27.01 16.54 0.59
C SER A 277 25.79 17.42 0.89
N GLU A 278 24.71 16.85 1.43
CA GLU A 278 23.57 17.65 1.92
C GLU A 278 23.98 18.52 3.12
N ARG A 279 24.87 18.03 4.00
CA ARG A 279 25.36 18.79 5.16
C ARG A 279 26.33 19.91 4.76
N SER A 280 27.19 19.71 3.76
CA SER A 280 28.08 20.76 3.25
C SER A 280 27.33 21.87 2.53
N ASP A 281 26.25 21.52 1.82
CA ASP A 281 25.51 22.43 0.94
C ASP A 281 24.29 23.08 1.62
N GLY A 282 24.11 22.89 2.93
CA GLY A 282 23.03 23.52 3.69
C GLY A 282 21.62 22.95 3.46
N ASP A 283 21.47 21.62 3.41
CA ASP A 283 20.20 20.90 3.18
C ASP A 283 19.56 21.18 1.79
N SER A 284 20.40 21.36 0.76
CA SER A 284 19.91 21.61 -0.59
C SER A 284 19.42 20.35 -1.29
N VAL A 285 18.29 20.45 -2.02
CA VAL A 285 17.80 19.39 -2.92
C VAL A 285 18.80 19.13 -4.06
N GLY A 286 19.69 20.09 -4.34
CA GLY A 286 20.73 20.00 -5.36
C GLY A 286 21.67 18.81 -5.16
N ALA A 287 22.06 18.51 -3.92
CA ALA A 287 22.93 17.35 -3.63
C ALA A 287 22.28 16.02 -4.06
N LEU A 288 20.99 15.85 -3.77
CA LEU A 288 20.24 14.67 -4.18
C LEU A 288 20.05 14.57 -5.70
N LEU A 289 19.79 15.71 -6.36
CA LEU A 289 19.62 15.76 -7.81
C LEU A 289 20.93 15.43 -8.53
N ARG A 290 22.06 15.96 -8.05
CA ARG A 290 23.39 15.60 -8.57
C ARG A 290 23.67 14.12 -8.40
N TYR A 291 23.40 13.56 -7.22
CA TYR A 291 23.56 12.12 -7.01
C TYR A 291 22.68 11.31 -7.97
N ALA A 292 21.41 11.70 -8.13
CA ALA A 292 20.45 11.03 -8.99
C ALA A 292 20.79 11.10 -10.49
N ALA A 293 21.65 12.04 -10.89
CA ALA A 293 22.12 12.21 -12.27
C ALA A 293 23.32 11.31 -12.63
N TRP A 294 24.05 10.74 -11.66
CA TRP A 294 25.27 9.97 -11.93
C TRP A 294 25.05 8.75 -12.84
N SER A 295 24.02 7.97 -12.57
CA SER A 295 23.69 6.76 -13.32
C SER A 295 22.19 6.60 -13.34
N PHE A 296 21.55 7.37 -14.21
CA PHE A 296 20.12 7.24 -14.44
C PHE A 296 19.82 5.88 -15.10
N PRO A 297 18.78 5.13 -14.68
CA PRO A 297 17.81 5.43 -13.62
C PRO A 297 18.20 4.89 -12.23
N TRP A 298 19.31 4.16 -12.09
CA TRP A 298 19.65 3.41 -10.88
C TRP A 298 19.93 4.30 -9.66
N SER A 299 20.77 5.32 -9.83
CA SER A 299 21.10 6.30 -8.78
C SER A 299 19.86 7.08 -8.33
N LEU A 300 18.98 7.45 -9.26
CA LEU A 300 17.66 8.01 -8.97
C LEU A 300 16.87 7.06 -8.07
N LEU A 301 16.67 5.80 -8.45
CA LEU A 301 15.91 4.83 -7.64
C LEU A 301 16.47 4.66 -6.21
N ILE A 302 17.79 4.75 -6.04
CA ILE A 302 18.43 4.73 -4.71
C ILE A 302 18.08 6.00 -3.93
N ALA A 303 18.21 7.19 -4.53
CA ALA A 303 17.86 8.46 -3.91
C ALA A 303 16.37 8.51 -3.52
N LEU A 304 15.46 8.07 -4.40
CA LEU A 304 14.03 7.97 -4.11
C LEU A 304 13.78 7.04 -2.92
N ARG A 305 14.50 5.91 -2.84
CA ARG A 305 14.39 4.97 -1.71
C ARG A 305 14.89 5.59 -0.40
N MET A 306 16.01 6.29 -0.42
CA MET A 306 16.57 6.98 0.76
C MET A 306 15.61 8.06 1.26
N LEU A 307 15.16 8.95 0.37
CA LEU A 307 14.20 10.02 0.68
C LEU A 307 12.95 9.48 1.38
N ARG A 308 12.39 8.39 0.82
CA ARG A 308 11.20 7.75 1.36
C ARG A 308 11.44 7.17 2.77
N LEU A 309 12.55 6.46 2.98
CA LEU A 309 12.90 5.90 4.30
C LEU A 309 13.17 7.00 5.33
N ARG A 310 13.86 8.06 4.93
CA ARG A 310 14.11 9.24 5.75
C ARG A 310 12.81 9.90 6.19
N ARG A 311 11.87 10.16 5.26
CA ARG A 311 10.55 10.71 5.60
C ARG A 311 9.80 9.82 6.59
N SER A 312 9.77 8.51 6.37
CA SER A 312 9.14 7.57 7.32
C SER A 312 9.78 7.61 8.71
N LEU A 313 11.10 7.75 8.81
CA LEU A 313 11.81 7.92 10.07
C LEU A 313 11.42 9.24 10.77
N LEU A 314 11.44 10.36 10.04
CA LEU A 314 11.12 11.68 10.60
C LEU A 314 9.67 11.78 11.05
N TYR A 315 8.73 11.17 10.32
CA TYR A 315 7.33 11.11 10.76
C TYR A 315 7.14 10.25 12.01
N ALA A 316 7.90 9.15 12.12
CA ALA A 316 7.83 8.26 13.26
C ALA A 316 8.42 8.91 14.50
N ASP A 317 9.55 9.60 14.36
CA ASP A 317 10.19 10.34 15.45
C ASP A 317 9.31 11.44 16.02
N ALA A 318 8.60 12.18 15.16
CA ALA A 318 7.69 13.25 15.59
C ALA A 318 6.54 12.77 16.51
N VAL A 319 6.28 11.46 16.56
CA VAL A 319 5.20 10.83 17.34
C VAL A 319 5.72 9.85 18.39
N ALA A 320 6.93 9.32 18.23
CA ALA A 320 7.47 8.30 19.13
C ALA A 320 7.80 8.89 20.51
N SER A 321 7.34 8.21 21.55
CA SER A 321 7.66 8.53 22.95
C SER A 321 8.94 7.83 23.46
N SER A 322 9.50 6.88 22.71
CA SER A 322 10.73 6.15 23.06
C SER A 322 11.59 5.83 21.83
N GLY A 323 12.92 6.01 21.96
CA GLY A 323 13.89 5.88 20.86
C GLY A 323 14.06 4.47 20.28
N ASP A 324 13.66 3.43 21.01
CA ASP A 324 13.74 2.03 20.53
C ASP A 324 12.80 1.75 19.35
N ALA A 325 11.68 2.46 19.24
CA ALA A 325 10.70 2.25 18.17
C ALA A 325 11.21 2.67 16.77
N THR A 326 12.14 3.63 16.72
CA THR A 326 12.70 4.18 15.47
C THR A 326 14.07 3.61 15.12
N GLY A 327 14.70 2.84 16.02
CA GLY A 327 16.07 2.32 15.85
C GLY A 327 16.29 1.57 14.53
N GLN A 328 15.40 0.65 14.15
CA GLN A 328 15.51 -0.09 12.89
C GLN A 328 15.46 0.82 11.65
N LEU A 329 14.62 1.85 11.67
CA LEU A 329 14.52 2.82 10.59
C LEU A 329 15.75 3.72 10.54
N ARG A 330 16.26 4.15 11.70
CA ARG A 330 17.48 4.95 11.80
C ARG A 330 18.68 4.20 11.23
N THR A 331 18.86 2.93 11.61
CA THR A 331 19.90 2.07 11.01
C THR A 331 19.71 1.94 9.51
N ALA A 332 18.49 1.67 9.02
CA ALA A 332 18.25 1.53 7.59
C ALA A 332 18.51 2.82 6.79
N VAL A 333 18.24 3.99 7.37
CA VAL A 333 18.54 5.30 6.78
C VAL A 333 20.05 5.57 6.81
N GLY A 334 20.73 5.29 7.92
CA GLY A 334 22.20 5.41 8.01
C GLY A 334 22.92 4.49 7.02
N ASP A 335 22.47 3.24 6.88
CA ASP A 335 23.03 2.26 5.95
C ASP A 335 22.90 2.70 4.48
N ILE A 336 21.75 3.27 4.10
CA ILE A 336 21.58 3.73 2.72
C ILE A 336 22.33 5.05 2.48
N THR A 337 22.37 5.94 3.47
CA THR A 337 23.09 7.22 3.39
C THR A 337 24.59 6.99 3.24
N SER A 338 25.19 6.14 4.07
CA SER A 338 26.61 5.78 3.95
C SER A 338 26.96 5.12 2.61
N ARG A 339 26.07 4.29 2.05
CA ARG A 339 26.25 3.73 0.71
C ARG A 339 26.15 4.78 -0.38
N MET A 340 25.25 5.75 -0.23
CA MET A 340 25.13 6.88 -1.15
C MET A 340 26.41 7.72 -1.10
N ASP A 341 26.87 8.13 0.08
CA ASP A 341 28.12 8.87 0.24
C ASP A 341 29.32 8.13 -0.38
N ALA A 342 29.43 6.80 -0.17
CA ALA A 342 30.51 6.00 -0.77
C ALA A 342 30.43 5.82 -2.30
N SER A 343 29.25 6.05 -2.88
CA SER A 343 28.98 5.95 -4.32
C SER A 343 28.74 7.30 -5.01
N ASP A 344 28.86 8.41 -4.27
CA ASP A 344 28.73 9.77 -4.79
C ASP A 344 30.04 10.21 -5.48
N ARG A 345 30.45 9.44 -6.48
CA ARG A 345 31.64 9.67 -7.30
C ARG A 345 31.52 8.95 -8.63
N ARG A 346 32.10 9.53 -9.68
CA ARG A 346 32.03 9.01 -11.06
C ARG A 346 32.49 7.57 -11.19
N ASP A 347 33.57 7.20 -10.50
CA ASP A 347 34.18 5.88 -10.62
C ASP A 347 33.33 4.74 -10.04
N ALA A 348 32.46 5.03 -9.07
CA ALA A 348 31.60 4.03 -8.44
C ALA A 348 30.53 3.46 -9.40
N TRP A 349 30.28 4.15 -10.52
CA TRP A 349 29.27 3.82 -11.51
C TRP A 349 29.85 3.31 -12.84
N ARG A 350 31.17 3.08 -12.91
CA ARG A 350 31.79 2.41 -14.06
C ARG A 350 31.29 0.96 -14.17
N ARG A 351 31.14 0.47 -15.40
CA ARG A 351 30.58 -0.86 -15.70
C ARG A 351 31.30 -1.99 -14.96
N ASP A 352 32.63 -1.93 -14.88
CA ASP A 352 33.45 -2.98 -14.25
C ASP A 352 33.23 -3.04 -12.73
N THR A 353 33.16 -1.88 -12.08
CA THR A 353 32.86 -1.76 -10.65
C THR A 353 31.44 -2.26 -10.33
N LEU A 354 30.47 -1.98 -11.20
CA LEU A 354 29.10 -2.47 -11.06
C LEU A 354 29.03 -4.00 -11.21
N ARG A 355 29.73 -4.56 -12.20
CA ARG A 355 29.80 -6.00 -12.44
C ARG A 355 30.42 -6.73 -11.24
N ALA A 356 31.55 -6.23 -10.73
CA ALA A 356 32.18 -6.76 -9.53
C ALA A 356 31.24 -6.71 -8.31
N ARG A 357 30.53 -5.60 -8.10
CA ARG A 357 29.53 -5.49 -7.02
C ARG A 357 28.37 -6.47 -7.19
N LEU A 358 27.83 -6.63 -8.40
CA LEU A 358 26.74 -7.56 -8.70
C LEU A 358 27.13 -9.02 -8.43
N GLN A 359 28.37 -9.41 -8.72
CA GLN A 359 28.89 -10.75 -8.44
C GLN A 359 28.94 -11.07 -6.93
N HIS A 360 29.03 -10.05 -6.07
CA HIS A 360 28.99 -10.20 -4.61
C HIS A 360 27.59 -10.06 -4.00
N VAL A 361 26.56 -9.70 -4.78
CA VAL A 361 25.18 -9.65 -4.28
C VAL A 361 24.61 -11.08 -4.25
N ARG A 362 24.49 -11.65 -3.04
CA ARG A 362 23.81 -12.94 -2.85
C ARG A 362 22.37 -12.87 -3.41
N PRO A 363 21.88 -13.93 -4.08
CA PRO A 363 20.53 -13.95 -4.62
C PRO A 363 19.50 -13.67 -3.52
N ARG A 364 18.52 -12.82 -3.85
CA ARG A 364 17.41 -12.50 -2.95
C ARG A 364 16.69 -13.80 -2.57
N ASN A 365 16.36 -13.91 -1.29
CA ASN A 365 15.66 -15.04 -0.69
C ASN A 365 14.42 -15.43 -1.54
N ALA A 366 14.47 -16.60 -2.21
CA ALA A 366 13.46 -17.07 -3.18
C ALA A 366 12.02 -17.01 -2.62
N ARG A 367 11.89 -17.17 -1.30
CA ARG A 367 10.63 -17.06 -0.55
C ARG A 367 9.91 -15.71 -0.73
N ARG A 368 10.64 -14.60 -0.95
CA ARG A 368 10.02 -13.29 -1.25
C ARG A 368 9.49 -13.20 -2.68
N MET A 369 10.07 -13.94 -3.61
CA MET A 369 9.61 -13.98 -5.00
C MET A 369 8.27 -14.73 -5.09
N TRP A 370 8.12 -15.83 -4.35
CA TRP A 370 6.85 -16.54 -4.20
C TRP A 370 5.70 -15.68 -3.68
N LEU A 371 5.97 -14.73 -2.78
CA LEU A 371 4.96 -13.80 -2.27
C LEU A 371 4.42 -12.83 -3.34
N PHE A 372 5.16 -12.59 -4.43
CA PHE A 372 4.67 -11.82 -5.58
C PHE A 372 3.96 -12.70 -6.61
N LEU A 373 4.33 -13.98 -6.72
CA LEU A 373 3.69 -14.93 -7.64
C LEU A 373 2.29 -15.35 -7.18
N ILE A 374 2.05 -15.44 -5.87
CA ILE A 374 0.74 -15.83 -5.32
C ILE A 374 -0.37 -14.84 -5.76
N PRO A 375 -0.23 -13.52 -5.61
CA PRO A 375 -1.21 -12.57 -6.14
C PRO A 375 -1.39 -12.68 -7.67
N CYS A 376 -0.30 -12.83 -8.44
CA CYS A 376 -0.39 -12.99 -9.89
C CYS A 376 -1.19 -14.25 -10.29
N ALA A 377 -0.95 -15.37 -9.58
CA ALA A 377 -1.68 -16.61 -9.79
C ALA A 377 -3.16 -16.49 -9.37
N LEU A 378 -3.46 -15.78 -8.28
CA LEU A 378 -4.83 -15.52 -7.84
C LEU A 378 -5.57 -14.53 -8.76
N SER A 379 -4.87 -13.60 -9.42
CA SER A 379 -5.45 -12.73 -10.44
C SER A 379 -5.61 -13.40 -11.80
N LEU A 380 -4.96 -14.55 -12.02
CA LEU A 380 -4.94 -15.23 -13.31
C LEU A 380 -6.33 -15.63 -13.80
N PRO A 381 -7.26 -16.18 -12.98
CA PRO A 381 -8.62 -16.48 -13.40
C PRO A 381 -9.39 -15.24 -13.85
N ALA A 382 -9.22 -14.10 -13.16
CA ALA A 382 -9.86 -12.84 -13.53
C ALA A 382 -9.27 -12.27 -14.83
N LEU A 383 -7.95 -12.35 -15.01
CA LEU A 383 -7.28 -11.93 -16.25
C LEU A 383 -7.62 -12.83 -17.44
N LEU A 384 -7.76 -14.14 -17.20
CA LEU A 384 -8.22 -15.11 -18.20
C LEU A 384 -9.68 -14.87 -18.56
N PHE A 385 -10.55 -14.63 -17.58
CA PHE A 385 -11.95 -14.27 -17.84
C PHE A 385 -12.04 -12.97 -18.65
N LEU A 386 -11.27 -11.94 -18.28
CA LEU A 386 -11.24 -10.67 -19.01
C LEU A 386 -10.70 -10.86 -20.42
N GLY A 387 -9.61 -11.61 -20.59
CA GLY A 387 -9.02 -11.90 -21.89
C GLY A 387 -9.96 -12.72 -22.79
N VAL A 388 -10.55 -13.79 -22.27
CA VAL A 388 -11.49 -14.63 -23.03
C VAL A 388 -12.77 -13.87 -23.35
N GLY A 389 -13.26 -13.01 -22.46
CA GLY A 389 -14.46 -12.20 -22.67
C GLY A 389 -14.28 -10.98 -23.59
N SER A 390 -13.06 -10.46 -23.74
CA SER A 390 -12.82 -9.17 -24.42
C SER A 390 -12.47 -9.26 -25.91
N PHE A 391 -12.28 -10.45 -26.48
CA PHE A 391 -11.90 -10.61 -27.89
C PHE A 391 -12.93 -11.46 -28.66
N THR A 392 -13.31 -10.99 -29.85
CA THR A 392 -14.19 -11.75 -30.75
C THR A 392 -13.53 -13.04 -31.25
N ALA A 393 -12.20 -13.07 -31.31
CA ALA A 393 -11.40 -14.25 -31.63
C ALA A 393 -11.55 -15.40 -30.62
N THR A 394 -12.03 -15.13 -29.40
CA THR A 394 -12.27 -16.15 -28.37
C THR A 394 -13.75 -16.52 -28.24
N SER A 395 -14.62 -16.06 -29.15
CA SER A 395 -16.06 -16.37 -29.18
C SER A 395 -16.34 -17.89 -29.20
N GLY A 396 -15.56 -18.68 -29.94
CA GLY A 396 -15.68 -20.14 -29.92
C GLY A 396 -15.36 -20.77 -28.55
N LEU A 397 -14.45 -20.17 -27.78
CA LEU A 397 -14.12 -20.62 -26.42
C LEU A 397 -15.23 -20.22 -25.43
N GLN A 398 -15.81 -19.02 -25.60
CA GLN A 398 -16.97 -18.59 -24.83
C GLN A 398 -18.17 -19.50 -25.08
N GLU A 399 -18.45 -19.86 -26.34
CA GLU A 399 -19.54 -20.76 -26.71
C GLU A 399 -19.30 -22.18 -26.16
N PHE A 400 -18.06 -22.66 -26.16
CA PHE A 400 -17.68 -23.94 -25.55
C PHE A 400 -17.90 -23.97 -24.03
N PHE A 401 -17.71 -22.85 -23.32
CA PHE A 401 -18.03 -22.78 -21.88
C PHE A 401 -19.50 -22.47 -21.60
N ARG A 402 -20.26 -21.99 -22.58
CA ARG A 402 -21.72 -21.76 -22.51
C ARG A 402 -22.52 -23.00 -22.88
N THR A 403 -21.98 -23.89 -23.72
CA THR A 403 -22.66 -25.06 -24.28
C THR A 403 -21.87 -26.37 -24.07
N GLY A 404 -22.53 -27.53 -24.16
CA GLY A 404 -21.85 -28.83 -24.15
C GLY A 404 -21.10 -29.18 -22.85
N ALA A 405 -19.81 -29.56 -22.98
CA ALA A 405 -19.00 -30.12 -21.90
C ALA A 405 -18.26 -29.08 -21.04
N GLY A 406 -18.17 -27.81 -21.47
CA GLY A 406 -17.41 -26.77 -20.76
C GLY A 406 -17.87 -26.48 -19.32
N PRO A 407 -19.18 -26.35 -19.03
CA PRO A 407 -19.68 -26.20 -17.66
C PRO A 407 -19.33 -27.38 -16.74
N LYS A 408 -19.31 -28.61 -17.29
CA LYS A 408 -18.97 -29.83 -16.55
C LYS A 408 -17.50 -29.90 -16.16
N ILE A 409 -16.63 -29.30 -16.97
CA ILE A 409 -15.19 -29.17 -16.69
C ILE A 409 -14.95 -28.11 -15.61
N LEU A 410 -15.67 -26.99 -15.64
CA LEU A 410 -15.57 -25.91 -14.64
C LEU A 410 -16.08 -26.34 -13.25
N TRP A 411 -17.09 -27.22 -13.20
CA TRP A 411 -17.70 -27.70 -11.95
C TRP A 411 -17.11 -28.99 -11.40
N ALA A 412 -15.94 -29.42 -11.90
CA ALA A 412 -15.19 -30.63 -11.51
C ALA A 412 -15.83 -31.41 -10.33
N SER A 413 -16.64 -32.42 -10.68
CA SER A 413 -17.40 -33.34 -9.82
C SER A 413 -18.65 -32.80 -9.09
N GLY A 414 -19.79 -32.82 -9.80
CA GLY A 414 -21.14 -32.92 -9.21
C GLY A 414 -21.86 -34.17 -9.78
N PRO A 415 -22.75 -34.84 -9.01
CA PRO A 415 -23.34 -36.11 -9.44
C PRO A 415 -24.25 -35.92 -10.66
N PRO A 416 -24.39 -36.94 -11.53
CA PRO A 416 -25.23 -36.83 -12.71
C PRO A 416 -26.70 -36.64 -12.32
N PRO A 417 -27.49 -35.89 -13.12
CA PRO A 417 -28.92 -35.81 -12.92
C PRO A 417 -29.55 -37.20 -13.10
N SER A 418 -30.40 -37.58 -12.15
CA SER A 418 -31.15 -38.83 -12.15
C SER A 418 -31.95 -38.98 -13.45
N SER A 419 -31.71 -40.08 -14.16
CA SER A 419 -32.52 -40.54 -15.28
C SER A 419 -33.94 -40.86 -14.79
N GLY A 420 -34.87 -39.93 -14.98
CA GLY A 420 -36.30 -40.22 -14.95
C GLY A 420 -36.70 -40.91 -16.25
N SER A 421 -37.25 -42.12 -16.15
CA SER A 421 -37.77 -42.91 -17.25
C SER A 421 -38.80 -42.14 -18.09
N PRO A 422 -38.77 -42.24 -19.43
CA PRO A 422 -39.81 -41.66 -20.26
C PRO A 422 -41.07 -42.54 -20.19
N GLY A 423 -42.12 -41.99 -19.57
CA GLY A 423 -43.47 -42.52 -19.64
C GLY A 423 -44.00 -42.46 -21.07
N SER A 424 -44.56 -43.58 -21.50
CA SER A 424 -45.33 -43.77 -22.71
C SER A 424 -46.48 -42.78 -22.85
N ARG A 425 -46.59 -42.13 -24.02
CA ARG A 425 -47.87 -41.81 -24.66
C ARG A 425 -47.68 -41.79 -26.18
N THR A 426 -48.27 -42.79 -26.80
CA THR A 426 -48.52 -42.98 -28.22
C THR A 426 -49.72 -42.14 -28.67
N SER A 427 -49.60 -41.43 -29.80
CA SER A 427 -50.69 -41.15 -30.76
C SER A 427 -50.05 -40.48 -31.99
N SER A 428 -49.70 -41.26 -33.02
CA SER A 428 -50.48 -41.44 -34.26
C SER A 428 -50.34 -40.29 -35.25
N CYS A 429 -49.50 -40.48 -36.28
CA CYS A 429 -49.59 -39.74 -37.54
C CYS A 429 -49.78 -40.76 -38.68
N ALA A 430 -50.84 -40.58 -39.45
CA ALA A 430 -51.02 -41.17 -40.78
C ALA A 430 -50.53 -40.18 -41.86
N PRO A 431 -50.14 -40.65 -43.06
CA PRO A 431 -49.48 -39.82 -44.08
C PRO A 431 -50.42 -39.35 -45.20
N GLY A 432 -50.17 -38.18 -45.79
CA GLY A 432 -50.77 -37.76 -47.06
C GLY A 432 -50.80 -36.25 -47.32
N GLU A 433 -50.64 -35.88 -48.60
CA GLU A 433 -50.82 -34.56 -49.26
C GLU A 433 -49.57 -33.64 -49.30
N ILE A 434 -48.80 -33.47 -50.40
CA ILE A 434 -49.00 -33.04 -51.81
C ILE A 434 -48.78 -31.51 -52.04
N CYS A 435 -47.79 -31.20 -52.90
CA CYS A 435 -47.54 -29.98 -53.73
C CYS A 435 -47.28 -28.62 -53.03
N ARG A 436 -46.46 -27.66 -53.50
CA ARG A 436 -45.67 -27.36 -54.72
C ARG A 436 -44.74 -26.16 -54.36
N PRO A 437 -43.58 -25.95 -55.01
CA PRO A 437 -42.84 -24.68 -54.95
C PRO A 437 -42.94 -23.90 -56.28
N SER A 438 -43.20 -22.60 -56.20
CA SER A 438 -43.04 -21.64 -57.30
C SER A 438 -43.04 -20.21 -56.73
N SER A 439 -42.26 -19.23 -57.18
CA SER A 439 -41.14 -19.12 -58.11
C SER A 439 -40.78 -17.62 -58.31
N TRP A 440 -39.55 -17.34 -58.78
CA TRP A 440 -39.02 -16.13 -59.47
C TRP A 440 -38.92 -14.78 -58.71
N VAL A 441 -37.92 -13.91 -58.90
CA VAL A 441 -37.09 -13.57 -60.09
C VAL A 441 -35.67 -13.13 -59.66
N SER A 442 -34.67 -13.54 -60.42
CA SER A 442 -33.28 -13.05 -60.47
C SER A 442 -33.04 -12.30 -61.79
N HIS A 443 -32.16 -11.28 -61.85
CA HIS A 443 -31.50 -10.83 -63.09
C HIS A 443 -30.12 -10.16 -62.82
N SER A 444 -29.15 -10.53 -63.66
CA SER A 444 -27.82 -9.97 -64.01
C SER A 444 -27.44 -10.68 -65.35
N PRO A 445 -26.37 -10.38 -66.15
CA PRO A 445 -25.21 -9.47 -66.02
C PRO A 445 -24.74 -8.83 -67.40
N SER A 446 -23.45 -8.41 -67.50
CA SER A 446 -22.52 -8.24 -68.67
C SER A 446 -21.95 -6.80 -68.85
N THR A 447 -20.66 -6.47 -68.54
CA THR A 447 -19.31 -6.67 -69.19
C THR A 447 -18.92 -5.69 -70.31
N ALA A 448 -17.79 -4.96 -70.11
CA ALA A 448 -16.74 -4.49 -71.06
C ALA A 448 -16.14 -3.14 -70.57
N SER A 449 -14.90 -2.68 -70.78
CA SER A 449 -13.53 -3.20 -71.01
C SER A 449 -12.59 -1.96 -71.14
N VAL A 450 -11.27 -2.17 -71.03
CA VAL A 450 -10.13 -1.31 -71.49
C VAL A 450 -9.46 -0.34 -70.48
N SER A 451 -8.11 -0.40 -70.53
CA SER A 451 -7.07 0.10 -69.60
C SER A 451 -6.37 1.41 -70.10
N PRO A 452 -5.06 1.70 -69.86
CA PRO A 452 -4.53 2.61 -68.83
C PRO A 452 -3.51 3.70 -69.34
N SER A 453 -3.09 4.67 -68.50
CA SER A 453 -1.74 5.32 -68.48
C SER A 453 -1.72 6.44 -67.41
N ARG A 454 -0.75 6.66 -66.49
CA ARG A 454 0.73 6.80 -66.44
C ARG A 454 1.22 8.25 -66.61
N SER A 455 2.11 8.68 -65.69
CA SER A 455 2.92 9.92 -65.62
C SER A 455 2.21 11.19 -65.06
N GLY A 456 2.82 12.10 -64.30
CA GLY A 456 4.19 12.25 -63.77
C GLY A 456 4.35 13.56 -62.98
N ARG A 457 5.22 13.52 -61.94
CA ARG A 457 6.10 14.58 -61.38
C ARG A 457 5.67 16.07 -61.28
N ALA A 458 5.71 16.53 -60.02
CA ALA A 458 6.67 17.51 -59.45
C ALA A 458 6.45 19.06 -59.49
N ARG A 459 6.45 19.62 -58.26
CA ARG A 459 7.24 20.77 -57.71
C ARG A 459 6.70 22.23 -57.72
N ARG A 460 6.78 22.78 -56.48
CA ARG A 460 7.19 24.14 -56.00
C ARG A 460 6.21 25.32 -56.20
N ALA A 461 5.76 25.92 -55.08
CA ALA A 461 6.26 27.16 -54.42
C ALA A 461 5.65 28.42 -55.10
N SER A 462 5.18 29.49 -54.45
CA SER A 462 5.54 30.15 -53.19
C SER A 462 4.53 31.28 -52.87
N SER A 463 4.44 31.67 -51.59
CA SER A 463 4.29 33.05 -51.04
C SER A 463 3.23 34.03 -51.59
N PHE A 464 2.39 34.60 -50.71
CA PHE A 464 2.38 36.05 -50.44
C PHE A 464 1.59 36.41 -49.16
N SER A 465 1.91 37.57 -48.59
CA SER A 465 1.55 38.03 -47.25
C SER A 465 0.98 39.47 -47.27
N ILE A 466 0.29 39.85 -46.18
CA ILE A 466 0.07 41.21 -45.63
C ILE A 466 -1.03 42.08 -46.29
N GLY A 467 -1.87 42.72 -45.46
CA GLY A 467 -2.49 44.00 -45.82
C GLY A 467 -3.77 44.39 -45.07
N ASP A 468 -3.62 45.20 -44.03
CA ASP A 468 -4.58 45.90 -43.16
C ASP A 468 -5.73 46.74 -43.78
N SER A 469 -6.70 47.06 -42.89
CA SER A 469 -7.42 48.36 -42.71
C SER A 469 -8.87 48.58 -43.22
N ALA A 470 -9.76 48.68 -42.22
CA ALA A 470 -10.65 49.81 -41.86
C ALA A 470 -11.76 50.37 -42.80
N ALA A 471 -12.99 50.45 -42.26
CA ALA A 471 -13.90 51.63 -42.12
C ALA A 471 -15.40 51.23 -42.23
N ARG A 472 -16.25 51.39 -41.19
CA ARG A 472 -17.03 52.59 -40.75
C ARG A 472 -18.36 52.74 -41.54
N VAL A 473 -19.57 52.77 -40.95
CA VAL A 473 -20.38 53.96 -40.52
C VAL A 473 -21.82 53.46 -40.13
N ARG A 474 -22.31 53.63 -38.88
CA ARG A 474 -23.38 54.56 -38.32
C ARG A 474 -24.84 54.37 -38.85
N MET A 475 -25.95 54.65 -38.14
CA MET A 475 -26.35 55.07 -36.76
C MET A 475 -27.91 55.10 -36.63
N ALA A 476 -28.38 55.25 -35.37
CA ALA A 476 -29.69 55.76 -34.87
C ALA A 476 -30.79 54.72 -34.57
N GLY A 477 -31.50 54.69 -33.43
CA GLY A 477 -31.62 55.53 -32.23
C GLY A 477 -32.74 54.96 -31.30
N PRO A 478 -33.28 55.72 -30.32
CA PRO A 478 -33.24 55.54 -28.84
C PRO A 478 -34.50 54.82 -28.24
N SER A 479 -34.75 54.55 -26.93
CA SER A 479 -34.40 55.16 -25.62
C SER A 479 -34.85 54.27 -24.41
N ARG A 480 -34.06 54.34 -23.32
CA ARG A 480 -34.15 54.03 -21.85
C ARG A 480 -35.51 54.01 -21.09
N PRO A 481 -35.61 53.75 -19.73
CA PRO A 481 -34.62 53.41 -18.64
C PRO A 481 -35.03 52.18 -17.76
N SER A 482 -34.30 51.59 -16.78
CA SER A 482 -33.70 52.15 -15.55
C SER A 482 -32.88 51.10 -14.74
N THR A 483 -31.77 51.56 -14.13
CA THR A 483 -31.11 51.17 -12.83
C THR A 483 -30.75 49.68 -12.56
N SER A 484 -29.53 49.26 -12.17
CA SER A 484 -28.54 49.90 -11.28
C SER A 484 -27.23 49.08 -11.09
N TRP A 485 -26.15 49.78 -10.68
CA TRP A 485 -24.90 49.37 -10.00
C TRP A 485 -23.74 48.71 -10.78
N THR A 486 -22.70 49.51 -11.10
CA THR A 486 -21.28 49.08 -11.07
C THR A 486 -20.34 50.19 -10.57
N ARG A 487 -19.58 49.82 -9.53
CA ARG A 487 -18.11 49.85 -9.42
C ARG A 487 -17.35 51.12 -9.87
N SER A 488 -16.69 51.75 -8.91
CA SER A 488 -15.50 52.60 -9.12
C SER A 488 -14.36 52.13 -8.21
N THR A 489 -13.16 52.04 -8.80
CA THR A 489 -11.85 51.89 -8.15
C THR A 489 -11.49 53.17 -7.38
N PRO A 490 -10.47 53.16 -6.49
CA PRO A 490 -9.11 53.45 -6.96
C PRO A 490 -7.95 52.74 -6.22
N SER A 491 -6.81 52.79 -6.89
CA SER A 491 -5.43 52.54 -6.46
C SER A 491 -5.01 53.20 -5.14
N TRP A 492 -4.19 52.53 -4.32
CA TRP A 492 -3.39 53.18 -3.29
C TRP A 492 -1.93 52.72 -3.31
N SER A 493 -1.08 53.75 -3.21
CA SER A 493 0.37 53.80 -3.20
C SER A 493 0.95 53.58 -1.80
N THR A 494 2.21 53.17 -1.79
CA THR A 494 3.12 53.00 -0.64
C THR A 494 3.66 54.32 -0.09
N SER A 495 3.49 54.56 1.21
CA SER A 495 4.34 55.36 2.13
C SER A 495 3.85 55.09 3.56
N ALA A 496 4.61 54.50 4.49
CA ALA A 496 5.68 55.04 5.34
C ALA A 496 5.22 55.78 6.62
N SER A 497 5.38 55.07 7.77
CA SER A 497 5.74 55.58 9.13
C SER A 497 4.63 56.12 10.08
N PRO A 498 4.88 56.33 11.40
CA PRO A 498 5.21 55.36 12.48
C PRO A 498 4.43 55.59 13.83
N PHE A 499 4.88 54.95 14.93
CA PHE A 499 4.46 55.05 16.37
C PHE A 499 3.28 54.17 16.82
N PHE A 500 3.28 53.45 17.96
CA PHE A 500 3.98 53.64 19.24
C PHE A 500 4.71 52.37 19.73
N SER A 501 5.93 52.61 20.21
CA SER A 501 6.81 51.71 20.94
C SER A 501 6.64 51.97 22.44
N CYS A 502 6.61 50.92 23.27
CA CYS A 502 6.96 51.05 24.69
C CYS A 502 8.39 50.52 24.87
N HIS A 503 9.32 51.47 24.97
CA HIS A 503 10.63 51.30 25.57
C HIS A 503 10.48 51.02 27.07
N CYS A 504 11.28 50.10 27.60
CA CYS A 504 12.03 50.42 28.80
C CYS A 504 13.47 49.94 28.62
N SER A 505 14.39 50.84 28.93
CA SER A 505 15.77 50.86 28.48
C SER A 505 16.73 50.43 29.57
N ARG A 506 17.86 49.85 29.14
CA ARG A 506 19.21 50.01 29.68
C ARG A 506 19.47 49.68 31.16
N CYS A 507 20.39 48.75 31.37
CA CYS A 507 21.66 49.12 31.99
C CYS A 507 22.81 48.22 31.50
N SER A 508 23.86 48.88 30.98
CA SER A 508 25.12 48.28 30.55
C SER A 508 26.17 48.44 31.64
N LEU A 509 26.84 47.37 32.05
CA LEU A 509 28.19 47.37 32.67
C LEU A 509 28.83 46.02 32.24
N ARG A 510 29.80 45.96 31.33
CA ARG A 510 31.24 46.33 31.42
C ARG A 510 31.98 45.63 32.57
N GLY A 511 32.99 44.82 32.21
CA GLY A 511 34.00 44.22 33.10
C GLY A 511 33.49 42.97 33.84
N SER A 512 34.23 41.89 34.07
CA SER A 512 35.67 41.66 34.02
C SER A 512 35.88 40.13 34.09
N ARG A 513 36.92 39.61 33.42
CA ARG A 513 37.53 38.34 33.86
C ARG A 513 38.05 38.52 35.30
N PRO A 514 38.19 37.42 36.07
CA PRO A 514 39.56 36.95 36.27
C PRO A 514 39.74 35.43 36.17
N ARG A 515 41.00 35.11 35.86
CA ARG A 515 41.68 33.82 35.92
C ARG A 515 42.12 33.50 37.36
N ARG A 516 42.29 32.20 37.64
CA ARG A 516 43.27 31.57 38.58
C ARG A 516 43.04 31.89 40.08
N SER A 517 43.31 31.05 41.08
CA SER A 517 44.15 29.86 41.24
C SER A 517 43.95 29.28 42.65
N GLY A 518 44.16 27.96 42.81
CA GLY A 518 44.69 27.30 44.02
C GLY A 518 43.74 27.11 45.21
N CYS A 519 44.03 26.28 46.21
CA CYS A 519 44.81 25.04 46.33
C CYS A 519 44.63 24.55 47.78
N GLY A 520 44.43 23.25 48.00
CA GLY A 520 44.61 22.52 49.28
C GLY A 520 43.52 22.69 50.35
N ARG A 521 43.31 21.79 51.31
CA ARG A 521 43.83 20.44 51.63
C ARG A 521 43.03 19.94 52.87
N PHE A 522 42.79 18.62 52.96
CA PHE A 522 42.58 17.76 54.17
C PHE A 522 41.49 18.11 55.21
N GLY A 523 40.70 17.18 55.77
CA GLY A 523 40.67 15.72 55.62
C GLY A 523 39.64 15.05 56.56
N ARG A 524 39.57 13.71 56.47
CA ARG A 524 39.02 12.69 57.41
C ARG A 524 37.54 12.86 57.83
N GLY A 525 36.63 11.90 57.73
CA GLY A 525 36.67 10.45 57.50
C GLY A 525 35.53 9.83 58.32
N ARG A 526 34.80 8.85 57.78
CA ARG A 526 34.35 7.62 58.49
C ARG A 526 33.45 6.75 57.61
N ASN A 527 33.83 5.48 57.62
CA ASN A 527 33.22 4.29 57.03
C ASN A 527 31.75 4.08 57.41
N ARG A 528 30.97 3.47 56.50
CA ARG A 528 30.19 2.24 56.77
C ARG A 528 29.63 1.62 55.48
N VAL A 529 30.19 0.46 55.13
CA VAL A 529 29.57 -0.69 54.44
C VAL A 529 29.17 -1.65 55.62
N PRO A 530 28.17 -2.57 55.60
CA PRO A 530 27.97 -3.53 54.50
C PRO A 530 26.59 -4.25 54.30
N ARG A 531 26.55 -5.00 53.17
CA ARG A 531 26.06 -6.41 52.97
C ARG A 531 24.56 -6.82 52.92
N ARG A 532 24.23 -7.41 51.75
CA ARG A 532 23.52 -8.69 51.42
C ARG A 532 22.83 -9.51 52.54
N SER A 533 21.62 -10.01 52.25
CA SER A 533 21.19 -11.45 52.13
C SER A 533 19.63 -11.55 52.11
N SER A 534 18.98 -12.22 51.15
CA SER A 534 18.53 -13.64 51.09
C SER A 534 17.41 -14.06 52.08
N ARG A 535 16.24 -14.50 51.54
CA ARG A 535 15.31 -15.62 51.93
C ARG A 535 13.89 -15.29 51.42
N TYR A 536 13.26 -16.03 50.50
CA TYR A 536 12.56 -17.34 50.59
C TYR A 536 11.45 -17.45 51.66
N CYS A 537 10.20 -17.51 51.19
CA CYS A 537 9.01 -18.30 51.61
C CYS A 537 7.79 -17.66 50.90
N GLY A 538 6.87 -18.31 50.19
CA GLY A 538 6.39 -19.68 50.26
C GLY A 538 5.13 -19.76 51.12
N HIS A 539 3.94 -19.48 50.58
CA HIS A 539 2.69 -19.98 51.17
C HIS A 539 1.57 -20.17 50.13
N ARG A 540 1.06 -21.41 50.08
CA ARG A 540 -0.22 -21.81 49.50
C ARG A 540 -1.35 -21.39 50.44
N SER A 541 -2.50 -21.08 49.87
CA SER A 541 -3.79 -21.24 50.56
C SER A 541 -4.89 -21.59 49.55
N HIS A 542 -5.42 -22.80 49.71
CA HIS A 542 -6.72 -23.23 49.20
C HIS A 542 -7.84 -22.47 49.91
N GLY A 543 -8.89 -22.12 49.18
CA GLY A 543 -10.16 -21.67 49.76
C GLY A 543 -11.29 -21.95 48.79
N ARG A 544 -12.11 -22.97 49.11
CA ARG A 544 -13.42 -23.21 48.49
C ARG A 544 -14.43 -22.22 49.10
N GLY A 545 -15.34 -21.71 48.30
CA GLY A 545 -16.54 -20.98 48.75
C GLY A 545 -17.63 -21.06 47.68
N ARG A 546 -18.77 -21.65 48.03
CA ARG A 546 -19.97 -21.89 47.21
C ARG A 546 -20.92 -20.68 47.22
N GLY A 547 -21.80 -20.62 46.21
CA GLY A 547 -23.07 -19.87 46.17
C GLY A 547 -22.92 -18.49 45.52
N SER A 548 -23.72 -18.05 44.56
CA SER A 548 -25.16 -18.28 44.33
C SER A 548 -25.54 -18.05 42.86
N ARG A 549 -26.53 -18.82 42.38
CA ARG A 549 -27.23 -18.64 41.09
C ARG A 549 -28.21 -17.47 41.22
N LEU A 550 -28.32 -16.63 40.18
CA LEU A 550 -29.58 -16.02 39.75
C LEU A 550 -29.59 -15.81 38.22
N LEU A 551 -30.43 -16.62 37.59
CA LEU A 551 -31.18 -16.47 36.34
C LEU A 551 -30.80 -15.33 35.37
N ARG A 552 -30.39 -15.70 34.14
CA ARG A 552 -31.06 -15.14 32.95
C ARG A 552 -31.03 -16.10 31.76
N ARG A 553 -32.20 -16.12 31.12
CA ARG A 553 -32.74 -16.98 30.08
C ARG A 553 -31.85 -17.23 28.86
N SER A 554 -32.07 -18.42 28.32
CA SER A 554 -31.59 -19.02 27.08
C SER A 554 -31.82 -18.18 25.82
N PHE A 555 -30.80 -18.12 24.96
CA PHE A 555 -30.92 -17.94 23.52
C PHE A 555 -30.04 -19.01 22.83
N PRO A 556 -30.58 -19.85 21.93
CA PRO A 556 -29.83 -20.95 21.32
C PRO A 556 -29.20 -20.53 19.99
N HIS A 557 -28.20 -19.65 19.99
CA HIS A 557 -27.31 -19.45 18.82
C HIS A 557 -25.90 -19.09 19.28
N ALA A 558 -25.21 -20.05 19.90
CA ALA A 558 -23.77 -19.98 20.12
C ALA A 558 -23.08 -20.97 19.17
N TRP A 559 -22.55 -20.45 18.05
CA TRP A 559 -21.60 -21.17 17.22
C TRP A 559 -20.45 -21.73 18.08
N PRO A 560 -19.97 -22.95 17.81
CA PRO A 560 -19.00 -23.62 18.68
C PRO A 560 -17.67 -22.86 18.66
N ARG A 561 -17.36 -22.20 19.79
CA ARG A 561 -16.01 -21.68 20.11
C ARG A 561 -15.05 -22.84 20.40
N ASN A 562 -14.81 -23.71 19.43
CA ASN A 562 -13.74 -24.68 19.53
C ASN A 562 -12.87 -24.66 18.28
N LYS A 563 -11.95 -23.67 18.24
CA LYS A 563 -10.67 -23.74 17.50
C LYS A 563 -9.70 -22.58 17.79
N ARG A 564 -9.77 -21.94 18.96
CA ARG A 564 -8.58 -21.27 19.50
C ARG A 564 -7.73 -22.35 20.17
N LYS A 565 -6.75 -22.89 19.44
CA LYS A 565 -5.67 -23.65 20.06
C LYS A 565 -5.03 -22.74 21.10
N GLY A 566 -5.32 -23.01 22.38
CA GLY A 566 -4.57 -22.40 23.47
C GLY A 566 -3.07 -22.72 23.35
N PRO A 567 -2.20 -22.04 24.11
CA PRO A 567 -0.77 -22.32 24.09
C PRO A 567 -0.53 -23.81 24.38
N VAL A 568 -0.15 -24.56 23.36
CA VAL A 568 0.28 -25.95 23.54
C VAL A 568 1.54 -25.89 24.38
N LYS A 569 1.51 -26.46 25.60
CA LYS A 569 2.72 -26.58 26.41
C LYS A 569 3.75 -27.36 25.60
N PRO A 570 4.90 -26.75 25.24
CA PRO A 570 5.89 -27.44 24.43
C PRO A 570 6.50 -28.58 25.23
N ARG A 571 6.57 -29.77 24.63
CA ARG A 571 7.07 -31.00 25.28
C ARG A 571 8.59 -31.02 25.44
N HIS A 572 9.31 -30.41 24.50
CA HIS A 572 10.76 -30.42 24.45
C HIS A 572 11.32 -29.00 24.58
N ARG A 573 12.20 -28.78 25.57
CA ARG A 573 12.95 -27.53 25.80
C ARG A 573 14.44 -27.82 25.93
N ALA A 574 15.27 -26.80 25.79
CA ALA A 574 16.69 -26.88 26.04
C ALA A 574 16.95 -26.62 27.53
N ASP A 575 17.91 -27.32 28.12
CA ASP A 575 18.44 -27.00 29.45
C ASP A 575 19.96 -26.93 29.33
N LEU A 576 20.47 -25.86 28.71
CA LEU A 576 21.91 -25.75 28.43
C LEU A 576 22.73 -25.78 29.72
N LYS A 577 22.21 -25.20 30.81
CA LYS A 577 22.93 -25.09 32.07
C LYS A 577 22.94 -26.43 32.81
N GLY A 578 21.82 -27.16 32.79
CA GLY A 578 21.73 -28.50 33.36
C GLY A 578 22.45 -29.58 32.56
N ASP A 579 22.65 -29.35 31.26
CA ASP A 579 23.35 -30.28 30.35
C ASP A 579 24.86 -30.06 30.29
N GLU A 580 25.37 -28.85 30.56
CA GLU A 580 26.79 -28.53 30.47
C GLU A 580 27.66 -29.52 31.29
N GLY A 581 28.76 -30.00 30.68
CA GLY A 581 29.67 -30.96 31.29
C GLY A 581 29.19 -32.42 31.29
N LYS A 582 27.87 -32.66 31.12
CA LYS A 582 27.31 -34.02 31.08
C LYS A 582 27.42 -34.60 29.68
N ASN A 583 27.84 -35.86 29.57
CA ASN A 583 27.90 -36.60 28.31
C ASN A 583 28.69 -35.91 27.17
N GLY A 584 29.67 -35.07 27.54
CA GLY A 584 30.52 -34.29 26.63
C GLY A 584 29.91 -32.96 26.16
N SER A 585 28.84 -32.49 26.81
CA SER A 585 28.17 -31.24 26.43
C SER A 585 28.97 -30.01 26.82
N HIS A 586 29.11 -29.04 25.91
CA HIS A 586 30.11 -27.96 26.07
C HIS A 586 29.68 -26.61 25.47
N THR A 587 28.39 -26.28 25.55
CA THR A 587 27.83 -25.05 24.96
C THR A 587 28.39 -23.80 25.64
N PHE A 588 28.36 -23.74 26.97
CA PHE A 588 28.82 -22.55 27.71
C PHE A 588 30.32 -22.38 27.63
N VAL A 589 31.08 -23.45 27.85
CA VAL A 589 32.54 -23.43 27.84
C VAL A 589 33.08 -23.03 26.47
N ARG A 590 32.46 -23.49 25.38
CA ARG A 590 32.98 -23.22 24.03
C ARG A 590 32.30 -22.09 23.27
N HIS A 591 31.10 -21.63 23.64
CA HIS A 591 30.34 -20.73 22.75
C HIS A 591 29.64 -19.56 23.43
N VAL A 592 29.78 -19.32 24.74
CA VAL A 592 29.02 -18.24 25.40
C VAL A 592 29.92 -17.20 26.07
N LYS A 593 30.87 -17.62 26.91
CA LYS A 593 31.73 -16.71 27.68
C LYS A 593 33.04 -16.33 26.99
N LYS A 594 33.04 -16.29 25.66
CA LYS A 594 34.25 -16.01 24.88
C LYS A 594 34.33 -14.55 24.50
N THR A 595 35.48 -13.92 24.63
CA THR A 595 35.74 -12.61 24.00
C THR A 595 36.18 -12.78 22.54
N THR A 596 36.20 -11.69 21.76
CA THR A 596 36.82 -11.70 20.42
C THR A 596 38.29 -12.13 20.48
N ARG A 597 39.01 -11.77 21.56
CA ARG A 597 40.38 -12.22 21.80
C ARG A 597 40.45 -13.74 21.97
N ASP A 598 39.47 -14.35 22.63
CA ASP A 598 39.42 -15.79 22.84
C ASP A 598 39.09 -16.56 21.57
N MET A 599 38.20 -16.03 20.72
CA MET A 599 37.95 -16.60 19.40
C MET A 599 39.22 -16.62 18.54
N ARG A 600 39.95 -15.49 18.52
CA ARG A 600 41.24 -15.39 17.82
C ARG A 600 42.31 -16.33 18.42
N ARG A 601 42.34 -16.45 19.75
CA ARG A 601 43.25 -17.38 20.46
C ARG A 601 42.98 -18.83 20.08
N ARG A 602 41.70 -19.21 20.00
CA ARG A 602 41.29 -20.56 19.60
C ARG A 602 41.70 -20.88 18.16
N LEU A 603 41.44 -19.96 17.22
CA LEU A 603 41.84 -20.16 15.81
C LEU A 603 43.36 -20.24 15.62
N ARG A 604 44.16 -19.64 16.52
CA ARG A 604 45.62 -19.82 16.58
C ARG A 604 46.01 -21.19 17.13
N ASN A 605 45.44 -21.57 18.27
CA ASN A 605 45.84 -22.78 19.00
C ASN A 605 45.31 -24.07 18.35
N GLU A 606 44.22 -23.99 17.58
CA GLU A 606 43.61 -25.12 16.87
C GLU A 606 43.65 -24.85 15.35
N PRO A 607 44.75 -25.21 14.64
CA PRO A 607 44.95 -24.89 13.22
C PRO A 607 43.93 -25.54 12.28
N HIS A 608 43.30 -26.64 12.71
CA HIS A 608 42.33 -27.41 11.93
C HIS A 608 40.90 -26.83 11.96
N LEU A 609 40.62 -25.78 12.75
CA LEU A 609 39.29 -25.17 12.79
C LEU A 609 39.08 -24.13 11.69
N ASP A 610 38.03 -24.24 10.90
CA ASP A 610 37.74 -23.25 9.84
C ASP A 610 37.12 -21.94 10.36
N ALA A 611 36.44 -21.99 11.51
CA ALA A 611 35.79 -20.84 12.13
C ALA A 611 35.55 -21.06 13.63
N ASP A 612 35.34 -19.96 14.38
CA ASP A 612 34.82 -19.99 15.75
C ASP A 612 33.59 -19.08 15.85
N SER A 613 32.64 -19.44 16.71
CA SER A 613 31.43 -18.65 16.94
C SER A 613 31.03 -18.59 18.40
N ARG A 614 30.36 -17.51 18.78
CA ARG A 614 29.89 -17.25 20.14
C ARG A 614 28.54 -16.57 20.18
N PHE A 615 27.74 -16.90 21.19
CA PHE A 615 26.58 -16.12 21.61
C PHE A 615 27.03 -14.80 22.25
N LEU A 616 26.08 -13.85 22.34
CA LEU A 616 26.31 -12.57 22.99
C LEU A 616 26.24 -12.69 24.52
N SER A 617 25.34 -13.53 25.03
CA SER A 617 25.14 -13.78 26.46
C SER A 617 24.66 -15.21 26.76
N GLU A 618 24.73 -15.61 28.03
CA GLU A 618 24.14 -16.87 28.51
C GLU A 618 22.63 -16.94 28.26
N ALA A 619 21.94 -15.83 28.49
CA ALA A 619 20.51 -15.73 28.27
C ALA A 619 20.14 -15.91 26.79
N ASP A 620 20.95 -15.37 25.87
CA ASP A 620 20.74 -15.53 24.43
C ASP A 620 20.98 -16.96 23.98
N ALA A 621 22.03 -17.61 24.47
CA ALA A 621 22.30 -19.02 24.17
C ALA A 621 21.11 -19.91 24.54
N GLN A 622 20.61 -19.76 25.77
CA GLN A 622 19.45 -20.51 26.26
C GLN A 622 18.19 -20.17 25.46
N ARG A 623 17.91 -18.88 25.24
CA ARG A 623 16.73 -18.41 24.49
C ARG A 623 16.71 -18.96 23.06
N PHE A 624 17.82 -18.92 22.35
CA PHE A 624 17.88 -19.36 20.96
C PHE A 624 17.89 -20.88 20.83
N ALA A 625 18.53 -21.61 21.75
CA ALA A 625 18.44 -23.06 21.81
C ALA A 625 16.98 -23.49 22.05
N ASP A 626 16.30 -22.87 23.04
CA ASP A 626 14.89 -23.13 23.31
C ASP A 626 14.00 -22.85 22.09
N LYS A 627 14.12 -21.67 21.48
CA LYS A 627 13.34 -21.34 20.28
C LYS A 627 13.61 -22.32 19.12
N THR A 628 14.85 -22.82 19.00
CA THR A 628 15.21 -23.82 17.98
C THR A 628 14.49 -25.13 18.23
N LEU A 629 14.45 -25.62 19.47
CA LEU A 629 13.75 -26.85 19.84
C LEU A 629 12.23 -26.68 19.69
N LEU A 630 11.67 -25.53 20.08
CA LEU A 630 10.24 -25.21 19.90
C LEU A 630 9.77 -25.30 18.45
N ARG A 631 10.63 -24.92 17.49
CA ARG A 631 10.32 -25.02 16.06
C ARG A 631 10.43 -26.44 15.50
N HIS A 632 11.07 -27.35 16.23
CA HIS A 632 11.42 -28.68 15.76
C HIS A 632 10.83 -29.82 16.61
N GLN A 633 9.76 -29.58 17.39
CA GLN A 633 9.15 -30.57 18.30
C GLN A 633 8.90 -31.92 17.61
N LYS A 634 8.18 -31.93 16.48
CA LYS A 634 7.88 -33.16 15.73
C LYS A 634 9.12 -33.90 15.24
N ARG A 635 10.19 -33.16 14.88
CA ARG A 635 11.45 -33.73 14.40
C ARG A 635 12.24 -34.36 15.56
N ILE A 636 12.11 -33.82 16.77
CA ILE A 636 12.71 -34.38 17.99
C ILE A 636 11.94 -35.62 18.45
N GLU A 637 10.60 -35.62 18.36
CA GLU A 637 9.78 -36.80 18.67
C GLU A 637 10.11 -37.98 17.73
N ASN A 638 10.09 -37.75 16.41
CA ASN A 638 10.51 -38.75 15.42
C ASN A 638 11.99 -39.14 15.61
N TRP A 639 12.81 -38.14 15.91
CA TRP A 639 14.09 -38.19 16.61
C TRP A 639 14.22 -39.41 17.49
N LEU A 640 13.55 -39.30 18.65
CA LEU A 640 13.60 -40.17 19.81
C LEU A 640 13.03 -41.58 19.56
N GLN A 641 12.19 -41.75 18.55
CA GLN A 641 11.68 -43.07 18.14
C GLN A 641 12.65 -43.86 17.24
N GLY A 642 13.61 -43.18 16.59
CA GLY A 642 14.60 -43.84 15.72
C GLY A 642 15.78 -44.49 16.43
N LYS A 643 16.82 -44.88 15.67
CA LYS A 643 18.08 -45.47 16.19
C LYS A 643 19.29 -44.51 16.17
N ARG A 644 19.16 -43.31 15.60
CA ARG A 644 20.29 -42.37 15.44
C ARG A 644 20.68 -41.76 16.79
N SER A 645 21.98 -41.73 17.10
CA SER A 645 22.51 -41.24 18.39
C SER A 645 22.56 -39.71 18.53
N LYS A 646 22.60 -38.96 17.42
CA LYS A 646 22.64 -37.49 17.40
C LYS A 646 21.63 -36.89 16.43
N LEU A 647 21.13 -35.69 16.73
CA LEU A 647 20.26 -34.91 15.86
C LEU A 647 20.77 -33.48 15.72
N ARG A 648 20.97 -33.04 14.49
CA ARG A 648 21.30 -31.66 14.15
C ARG A 648 20.04 -30.87 13.80
N LEU A 649 19.83 -29.77 14.49
CA LEU A 649 18.75 -28.81 14.27
C LEU A 649 19.35 -27.45 13.94
N ASP A 650 18.86 -26.82 12.88
CA ASP A 650 19.28 -25.49 12.46
C ASP A 650 18.05 -24.57 12.45
N ALA A 651 18.18 -23.35 12.97
CA ALA A 651 17.10 -22.35 12.93
C ALA A 651 17.66 -20.96 12.63
N ALA A 652 16.97 -20.23 11.75
CA ALA A 652 17.26 -18.83 11.43
C ALA A 652 16.33 -17.89 12.21
N PHE A 653 16.85 -16.76 12.65
CA PHE A 653 16.14 -15.75 13.45
C PHE A 653 16.21 -14.37 12.79
N ASP A 654 15.28 -13.49 13.16
CA ASP A 654 15.24 -12.11 12.64
C ASP A 654 16.14 -11.15 13.46
N GLU A 655 16.68 -11.65 14.57
CA GLU A 655 17.57 -10.95 15.51
C GLU A 655 18.98 -11.55 15.46
N THR A 656 20.00 -10.77 15.82
CA THR A 656 21.39 -11.24 15.90
C THR A 656 21.51 -12.30 16.99
N THR A 657 21.99 -13.50 16.60
CA THR A 657 22.15 -14.65 17.49
C THR A 657 23.53 -14.69 18.13
N GLY A 658 24.54 -14.15 17.45
CA GLY A 658 25.90 -14.09 17.96
C GLY A 658 26.91 -13.60 16.93
N LEU A 659 28.18 -13.85 17.21
CA LEU A 659 29.31 -13.50 16.38
C LEU A 659 29.96 -14.75 15.78
N HIS A 660 30.46 -14.63 14.56
CA HIS A 660 31.17 -15.67 13.82
C HIS A 660 32.45 -15.09 13.24
N LEU A 661 33.58 -15.78 13.45
CA LEU A 661 34.89 -15.39 12.94
C LEU A 661 35.44 -16.53 12.09
N THR A 662 35.65 -16.29 10.80
CA THR A 662 36.29 -17.27 9.91
C THR A 662 37.81 -17.25 10.04
N ARG A 663 38.47 -18.33 9.63
CA ARG A 663 39.94 -18.38 9.51
C ARG A 663 40.46 -17.34 8.51
N TYR A 664 39.70 -17.07 7.45
CA TYR A 664 40.02 -16.00 6.48
C TYR A 664 40.04 -14.63 7.17
N ASP A 665 38.97 -14.28 7.89
CA ASP A 665 38.86 -13.00 8.61
C ASP A 665 39.94 -12.87 9.69
N PHE A 666 40.25 -13.96 10.39
CA PHE A 666 41.33 -14.01 11.36
C PHE A 666 42.70 -13.70 10.72
N LYS A 667 43.02 -14.31 9.56
CA LYS A 667 44.29 -14.07 8.85
C LYS A 667 44.43 -12.63 8.33
N HIS A 668 43.32 -12.01 7.93
CA HIS A 668 43.31 -10.65 7.36
C HIS A 668 43.02 -9.55 8.41
N GLY A 669 42.96 -9.91 9.70
CA GLY A 669 42.74 -8.95 10.79
C GLY A 669 41.31 -8.42 10.91
N SER A 670 40.36 -8.91 10.12
CA SER A 670 38.96 -8.50 10.12
C SER A 670 38.25 -8.80 11.44
N PRO A 671 37.26 -7.98 11.85
CA PRO A 671 36.44 -8.24 13.04
C PRO A 671 35.46 -9.41 12.80
N PRO A 672 35.00 -10.11 13.87
CA PRO A 672 33.93 -11.10 13.76
C PRO A 672 32.64 -10.49 13.21
N GLN A 673 31.92 -11.26 12.40
CA GLN A 673 30.66 -10.83 11.79
C GLN A 673 29.47 -11.28 12.63
N GLU A 674 28.42 -10.46 12.67
CA GLU A 674 27.15 -10.86 13.26
C GLU A 674 26.44 -11.91 12.42
N VAL A 675 25.87 -12.91 13.09
CA VAL A 675 25.09 -13.97 12.46
C VAL A 675 23.70 -14.08 13.09
N ARG A 676 22.78 -14.70 12.34
CA ARG A 676 21.35 -14.78 12.70
C ARG A 676 20.80 -16.21 12.73
N SER A 677 21.66 -17.20 12.56
CA SER A 677 21.26 -18.60 12.63
C SER A 677 21.90 -19.28 13.84
N VAL A 678 21.27 -20.33 14.34
CA VAL A 678 21.79 -21.17 15.43
C VAL A 678 21.67 -22.62 15.02
N ARG A 679 22.74 -23.37 15.33
CA ARG A 679 22.77 -24.82 15.28
C ARG A 679 22.68 -25.37 16.69
N VAL A 680 21.85 -26.39 16.87
CA VAL A 680 21.76 -27.18 18.10
C VAL A 680 21.98 -28.64 17.73
N ILE A 681 22.88 -29.30 18.46
CA ILE A 681 23.13 -30.73 18.32
C ILE A 681 22.60 -31.41 19.59
N LEU A 682 21.59 -32.26 19.42
CA LEU A 682 21.07 -33.11 20.48
C LEU A 682 21.78 -34.47 20.44
N LYS A 683 22.05 -35.03 21.62
CA LYS A 683 22.55 -36.39 21.81
C LYS A 683 21.54 -37.16 22.66
N ARG A 684 21.25 -38.39 22.29
CA ARG A 684 20.37 -39.25 23.09
C ARG A 684 21.01 -39.55 24.43
N ASP A 685 20.18 -39.50 25.45
CA ASP A 685 20.56 -39.79 26.81
C ASP A 685 19.33 -40.32 27.54
N PRO A 686 19.19 -41.65 27.68
CA PRO A 686 18.06 -42.28 28.38
C PRO A 686 17.90 -41.80 29.82
N ASP A 687 18.99 -41.38 30.46
CA ASP A 687 19.01 -40.94 31.86
C ASP A 687 18.59 -39.46 32.02
N ALA A 688 18.40 -38.74 30.90
CA ALA A 688 17.89 -37.37 30.92
C ALA A 688 16.35 -37.35 30.95
N PRO A 689 15.70 -36.46 31.72
CA PRO A 689 14.23 -36.37 31.78
C PRO A 689 13.53 -36.15 30.43
N ALA A 690 14.24 -35.58 29.45
CA ALA A 690 13.75 -35.35 28.10
C ALA A 690 14.11 -36.47 27.10
N GLY A 691 14.85 -37.50 27.52
CA GLY A 691 15.41 -38.55 26.68
C GLY A 691 16.60 -38.12 25.80
N TYR A 692 17.05 -36.88 25.95
CA TYR A 692 18.19 -36.29 25.25
C TYR A 692 18.84 -35.18 26.07
N ARG A 693 20.07 -34.82 25.69
CA ARG A 693 20.77 -33.60 26.13
C ARG A 693 21.23 -32.76 24.96
N VAL A 694 21.39 -31.45 25.19
CA VAL A 694 22.01 -30.56 24.23
C VAL A 694 23.53 -30.71 24.30
N LEU A 695 24.11 -31.45 23.34
CA LEU A 695 25.56 -31.67 23.26
C LEU A 695 26.31 -30.35 23.00
N THR A 696 25.85 -29.57 22.04
CA THR A 696 26.41 -28.24 21.77
C THR A 696 25.40 -27.37 21.03
N SER A 697 25.43 -26.08 21.31
CA SER A 697 24.75 -25.07 20.51
C SER A 697 25.70 -23.93 20.20
N PHE A 698 25.64 -23.42 18.98
CA PHE A 698 26.44 -22.29 18.57
C PHE A 698 25.82 -21.52 17.39
N PRO A 699 26.10 -20.21 17.27
CA PRO A 699 25.66 -19.42 16.14
C PRO A 699 26.35 -19.85 14.84
N THR A 700 25.63 -19.77 13.73
CA THR A 700 26.12 -20.10 12.38
C THR A 700 25.76 -19.01 11.38
N PRO A 701 26.58 -18.79 10.33
CA PRO A 701 26.32 -17.78 9.30
C PRO A 701 25.06 -18.03 8.48
#